data_AF-A0A3N2BDJ6-F1
#
_entry.id   AF-A0A3N2BDJ6-F1
#
_cell.length_a   1.000
_cell.length_b   1.000
_cell.length_c   1.000
_cell.angle_alpha   90.00
_cell.angle_beta   90.00
_cell.angle_gamma   90.00
#
_symmetry.space_group_name_H-M   'P 1'
#
loop_
_entity.id
_entity.type
_entity.pdbx_description
1 polymer ?
#
loop_
_entity_poly.entity_id
_entity_poly.type
_entity_poly.pdbx_seq_one_letter_code
_entity_poly.pdbx_strand_id
1 'polypeptide(L)'
;MSIEPATTQQLAAALTERGNDSLAALMAARPDLANPAPSSMTALAARAASRPSVERALREMNAAELAAARALTEGVSLNGAPAGNAGARDASTSAPGAGDLAKRLTDLALAVDGRPVAGLVEATQTPASPPEVLTGEPPATAYRSITTEQATDEGVRAAADTVRLVAALLEFWEEEGASILRTGGVGVREVRRTAAALGVSEPHCAFIVELAATAGLLGQDDEPVAWVPARPSRGWLDDPLPERWAALASSWPDSPRVAWLAGTREDGAMRAALQPELERAWAVTLRRRVMDLLGALPEGAAPDAETVHALLAWERPRATPAEPHVRAVLEEAARLGITGSGALTPLGRALRSEHEEPAARERELIAALQSALPEPVDELLIQSDLTGIVPGWPSPELGAILERCSEVESRGSALTVRFTPASIRAGLDAGMDADGLVSTLKQYSRTPIPQALEYLVHDTARRHGQVRVGTARSYLLAADASTADQLLADPALRSLKLRRMGEQVVLSPAEPTQVLTALRAAGLAPVAEGNDGEVMAVTQRRRVLPPAARPGASSGTYSRRLNTQELTAIAARARAGEEQRHRDIARRTETGPLVTDPVHALEVLRAAAASGDVVELVMAGSLGRSERRRVRPLSVEGGRVRVADVEREVELVVAVHRISEVIAEE
;
A
#
# COMPACT_ATOMS: atom_id res chain seq x y z
N MET A 1 -23.60 39.76 -6.33
CA MET A 1 -24.79 39.72 -5.46
C MET A 1 -24.70 38.39 -4.75
N SER A 2 -24.35 38.36 -3.45
CA SER A 2 -24.11 37.10 -2.74
C SER A 2 -25.45 36.45 -2.43
N ILE A 3 -25.64 35.20 -2.86
CA ILE A 3 -26.81 34.39 -2.52
C ILE A 3 -26.81 34.06 -1.02
N GLU A 4 -27.96 34.09 -0.38
CA GLU A 4 -28.09 33.70 1.03
C GLU A 4 -27.90 32.18 1.17
N PRO A 5 -26.96 31.71 2.02
CA PRO A 5 -26.70 30.28 2.16
C PRO A 5 -27.83 29.55 2.88
N ALA A 6 -28.04 28.28 2.54
CA ALA A 6 -28.94 27.40 3.28
C ALA A 6 -28.42 27.18 4.72
N THR A 7 -29.33 27.24 5.70
CA THR A 7 -28.97 27.04 7.11
C THR A 7 -28.71 25.56 7.41
N THR A 8 -27.94 25.28 8.46
CA THR A 8 -27.68 23.90 8.93
C THR A 8 -28.98 23.15 9.22
N GLN A 9 -30.01 23.84 9.74
CA GLN A 9 -31.31 23.25 10.05
C GLN A 9 -32.09 22.86 8.79
N GLN A 10 -32.03 23.67 7.73
CA GLN A 10 -32.61 23.34 6.42
C GLN A 10 -31.93 22.12 5.80
N LEU A 11 -30.60 22.04 5.91
CA LEU A 11 -29.86 20.85 5.48
C LEU A 11 -30.20 19.61 6.32
N ALA A 12 -30.34 19.74 7.64
CA ALA A 12 -30.72 18.65 8.52
C ALA A 12 -32.11 18.10 8.18
N ALA A 13 -33.08 18.96 7.89
CA ALA A 13 -34.41 18.57 7.43
C ALA A 13 -34.32 17.79 6.10
N ALA A 14 -33.61 18.33 5.10
CA ALA A 14 -33.42 17.69 3.81
C ALA A 14 -32.71 16.33 3.90
N LEU A 15 -31.74 16.17 4.82
CA LEU A 15 -31.08 14.88 5.06
C LEU A 15 -31.97 13.88 5.78
N THR A 16 -32.86 14.34 6.67
CA THR A 16 -33.81 13.49 7.40
C THR A 16 -34.82 12.83 6.46
N GLU A 17 -35.22 13.53 5.40
CA GLU A 17 -36.12 13.03 4.35
C GLU A 17 -35.48 11.98 3.44
N ARG A 18 -34.14 11.84 3.43
CA ARG A 18 -33.45 10.83 2.62
C ARG A 18 -33.55 9.44 3.23
N GLY A 19 -33.66 8.42 2.36
CA GLY A 19 -33.52 7.02 2.75
C GLY A 19 -32.11 6.67 3.24
N ASN A 20 -31.98 5.58 4.02
CA ASN A 20 -30.67 5.13 4.52
C ASN A 20 -29.65 4.87 3.40
N ASP A 21 -30.10 4.30 2.28
CA ASP A 21 -29.21 4.00 1.15
C ASP A 21 -28.66 5.29 0.51
N SER A 22 -29.49 6.34 0.44
CA SER A 22 -29.06 7.66 -0.05
C SER A 22 -28.06 8.33 0.91
N LEU A 23 -28.27 8.20 2.22
CA LEU A 23 -27.31 8.68 3.23
C LEU A 23 -26.02 7.86 3.24
N ALA A 24 -26.10 6.56 3.02
CA ALA A 24 -24.94 5.69 2.85
C ALA A 24 -24.15 6.08 1.60
N ALA A 25 -24.82 6.35 0.48
CA ALA A 25 -24.19 6.87 -0.74
C ALA A 25 -23.53 8.24 -0.53
N LEU A 26 -24.17 9.15 0.23
CA LEU A 26 -23.56 10.43 0.62
C LEU A 26 -22.28 10.21 1.43
N MET A 27 -22.30 9.33 2.44
CA MET A 27 -21.11 9.04 3.25
C MET A 27 -20.03 8.26 2.49
N ALA A 28 -20.41 7.45 1.51
CA ALA A 28 -19.47 6.80 0.59
C ALA A 28 -18.77 7.85 -0.30
N ALA A 29 -19.52 8.85 -0.78
CA ALA A 29 -18.99 9.95 -1.58
C ALA A 29 -18.21 10.98 -0.74
N ARG A 30 -18.53 11.13 0.56
CA ARG A 30 -17.86 12.01 1.53
C ARG A 30 -17.48 11.23 2.80
N PRO A 31 -16.39 10.43 2.77
CA PRO A 31 -16.01 9.54 3.88
C PRO A 31 -15.75 10.24 5.21
N ASP A 32 -15.39 11.52 5.18
CA ASP A 32 -15.18 12.34 6.38
C ASP A 32 -16.49 12.60 7.15
N LEU A 33 -17.65 12.37 6.54
CA LEU A 33 -18.95 12.43 7.22
C LEU A 33 -19.19 11.25 8.14
N ALA A 34 -18.61 10.08 7.84
CA ALA A 34 -18.79 8.84 8.60
C ALA A 34 -17.78 8.68 9.76
N ASN A 35 -16.71 9.47 9.79
CA ASN A 35 -15.66 9.35 10.81
C ASN A 35 -15.33 10.71 11.48
N PRO A 36 -15.68 10.91 12.76
CA PRO A 36 -16.39 9.96 13.64
C PRO A 36 -17.87 9.80 13.24
N ALA A 37 -18.49 8.67 13.57
CA ALA A 37 -19.89 8.43 13.25
C ALA A 37 -20.79 9.56 13.81
N PRO A 38 -21.67 10.15 12.99
CA PRO A 38 -22.57 11.22 13.43
C PRO A 38 -23.55 10.71 14.49
N SER A 39 -23.78 11.52 15.52
CA SER A 39 -24.72 11.21 16.61
C SER A 39 -26.17 11.54 16.28
N SER A 40 -26.42 12.37 15.26
CA SER A 40 -27.75 12.85 14.84
C SER A 40 -27.71 13.35 13.38
N MET A 41 -28.87 13.57 12.73
CA MET A 41 -28.93 14.19 11.40
C MET A 41 -28.48 15.65 11.43
N THR A 42 -28.77 16.36 12.52
CA THR A 42 -28.28 17.71 12.77
C THR A 42 -26.76 17.74 12.86
N ALA A 43 -26.13 16.77 13.56
CA ALA A 43 -24.67 16.66 13.62
C ALA A 43 -24.05 16.31 12.26
N LEU A 44 -24.71 15.46 11.46
CA LEU A 44 -24.30 15.15 10.10
C LEU A 44 -24.37 16.39 9.19
N ALA A 45 -25.47 17.15 9.24
CA ALA A 45 -25.66 18.38 8.49
C ALA A 45 -24.62 19.45 8.84
N ALA A 46 -24.37 19.67 10.14
CA ALA A 46 -23.37 20.63 10.61
C ALA A 46 -21.97 20.28 10.06
N ARG A 47 -21.60 18.99 10.07
CA ARG A 47 -20.34 18.52 9.50
C ARG A 47 -20.31 18.69 7.99
N ALA A 48 -21.37 18.30 7.28
CA ALA A 48 -21.47 18.39 5.83
C ALA A 48 -21.42 19.83 5.30
N ALA A 49 -21.99 20.79 6.04
CA ALA A 49 -21.95 22.21 5.73
C ALA A 49 -20.66 22.91 6.18
N SER A 50 -19.78 22.25 6.94
CA SER A 50 -18.52 22.85 7.40
C SER A 50 -17.53 23.03 6.26
N ARG A 51 -16.80 24.16 6.25
CA ARG A 51 -15.78 24.46 5.24
C ARG A 51 -14.76 23.33 5.02
N PRO A 52 -14.15 22.70 6.04
CA PRO A 52 -13.18 21.62 5.82
C PRO A 52 -13.78 20.41 5.09
N SER A 53 -15.04 20.07 5.38
CA SER A 53 -15.72 18.95 4.72
C SER A 53 -16.11 19.31 3.28
N VAL A 54 -16.56 20.54 3.05
CA VAL A 54 -16.85 21.04 1.71
C VAL A 54 -15.59 21.12 0.85
N GLU A 55 -14.47 21.61 1.39
CA GLU A 55 -13.18 21.66 0.68
C GLU A 55 -12.71 20.26 0.26
N ARG A 56 -12.93 19.23 1.07
CA ARG A 56 -12.69 17.83 0.67
C ARG A 56 -13.61 17.38 -0.46
N ALA A 57 -14.90 17.69 -0.40
CA ALA A 57 -15.84 17.37 -1.47
C ALA A 57 -15.45 18.06 -2.79
N LEU A 58 -15.07 19.35 -2.75
CA LEU A 58 -14.63 20.11 -3.92
C LEU A 58 -13.32 19.55 -4.52
N ARG A 59 -12.45 18.90 -3.74
CA ARG A 59 -11.24 18.25 -4.27
C ARG A 59 -11.55 17.04 -5.16
N GLU A 60 -12.66 16.37 -4.89
CA GLU A 60 -13.08 15.17 -5.61
C GLU A 60 -13.92 15.48 -6.86
N MET A 61 -14.31 16.75 -7.05
CA MET A 61 -15.15 17.20 -8.15
C MET A 61 -14.40 17.39 -9.46
N ASN A 62 -15.11 17.13 -10.56
CA ASN A 62 -14.65 17.47 -11.90
C ASN A 62 -14.84 18.95 -12.25
N ALA A 63 -14.29 19.36 -13.39
CA ALA A 63 -14.36 20.74 -13.86
C ALA A 63 -15.80 21.28 -13.98
N ALA A 64 -16.74 20.49 -14.49
CA ALA A 64 -18.14 20.89 -14.66
C ALA A 64 -18.88 21.02 -13.32
N GLU A 65 -18.64 20.10 -12.38
CA GLU A 65 -19.18 20.15 -11.01
C GLU A 65 -18.65 21.38 -10.26
N LEU A 66 -17.36 21.70 -10.40
CA LEU A 66 -16.76 22.90 -9.81
C LEU A 66 -17.33 24.20 -10.42
N ALA A 67 -17.53 24.22 -11.74
CA ALA A 67 -18.16 25.35 -12.42
C ALA A 67 -19.60 25.55 -11.94
N ALA A 68 -20.38 24.47 -11.80
CA ALA A 68 -21.74 24.50 -11.27
C ALA A 68 -21.77 24.97 -9.82
N ALA A 69 -20.87 24.46 -8.96
CA ALA A 69 -20.76 24.87 -7.57
C ALA A 69 -20.48 26.38 -7.44
N ARG A 70 -19.58 26.90 -8.30
CA ARG A 70 -19.28 28.34 -8.37
C ARG A 70 -20.47 29.15 -8.87
N ALA A 71 -21.10 28.73 -9.96
CA ALA A 71 -22.28 29.39 -10.52
C ALA A 71 -23.42 29.48 -9.49
N LEU A 72 -23.63 28.41 -8.71
CA LEU A 72 -24.59 28.38 -7.61
C LEU A 72 -24.27 29.44 -6.54
N THR A 73 -23.01 29.59 -6.13
CA THR A 73 -22.59 30.61 -5.16
C THR A 73 -22.65 32.04 -5.69
N GLU A 74 -22.56 32.19 -7.02
CA GLU A 74 -22.72 33.48 -7.72
C GLU A 74 -24.21 33.83 -7.98
N GLY A 75 -25.14 32.96 -7.57
CA GLY A 75 -26.59 33.17 -7.68
C GLY A 75 -27.19 32.74 -9.02
N VAL A 76 -26.47 31.96 -9.82
CA VAL A 76 -26.95 31.41 -11.08
C VAL A 76 -27.80 30.17 -10.81
N SER A 77 -29.03 30.14 -11.32
CA SER A 77 -29.90 28.97 -11.22
C SER A 77 -29.42 27.85 -12.14
N LEU A 78 -29.14 26.68 -11.55
CA LEU A 78 -28.75 25.46 -12.29
C LEU A 78 -29.95 24.62 -12.73
N ASN A 79 -31.09 24.80 -12.08
CA ASN A 79 -32.36 24.24 -12.49
C ASN A 79 -32.98 25.24 -13.47
N GLY A 80 -33.22 24.86 -14.72
CA GLY A 80 -33.69 25.75 -15.80
C GLY A 80 -35.07 26.42 -15.61
N ALA A 81 -35.53 26.64 -14.39
CA ALA A 81 -36.69 27.47 -14.07
C ALA A 81 -36.24 28.86 -13.60
N PRO A 82 -36.85 29.96 -14.11
CA PRO A 82 -36.56 31.28 -13.62
C PRO A 82 -37.08 31.40 -12.18
N ALA A 83 -36.21 31.78 -11.25
CA ALA A 83 -36.65 32.29 -9.97
C ALA A 83 -37.45 33.58 -10.23
N GLY A 84 -38.71 33.57 -9.82
CA GLY A 84 -39.63 34.68 -10.04
C GLY A 84 -39.10 36.00 -9.48
N ASN A 85 -39.04 36.99 -10.36
CA ASN A 85 -39.10 38.44 -10.15
C ASN A 85 -38.00 39.11 -9.32
N ALA A 86 -36.90 39.48 -9.99
CA ALA A 86 -36.50 40.89 -10.16
C ALA A 86 -35.33 41.02 -11.17
N GLY A 87 -35.58 41.69 -12.30
CA GLY A 87 -34.55 42.30 -13.14
C GLY A 87 -33.87 41.38 -14.17
N ALA A 88 -34.37 41.44 -15.40
CA ALA A 88 -33.84 40.75 -16.58
C ALA A 88 -32.32 40.91 -16.79
N ARG A 89 -31.63 39.78 -16.95
CA ARG A 89 -30.65 39.57 -18.03
C ARG A 89 -30.85 38.18 -18.61
N ASP A 90 -31.35 38.18 -19.84
CA ASP A 90 -31.40 37.02 -20.73
C ASP A 90 -29.99 36.43 -20.92
N ALA A 91 -29.84 35.19 -20.47
CA ALA A 91 -28.96 34.19 -21.05
C ALA A 91 -29.55 32.82 -20.70
N SER A 92 -30.72 32.50 -21.28
CA SER A 92 -31.32 31.17 -21.27
C SER A 92 -30.55 30.24 -22.23
N THR A 93 -29.28 30.03 -21.94
CA THR A 93 -28.53 28.86 -22.42
C THR A 93 -28.43 27.92 -21.22
N SER A 94 -29.48 27.14 -20.96
CA SER A 94 -29.36 25.99 -20.07
C SER A 94 -28.36 25.05 -20.73
N ALA A 95 -27.12 25.04 -20.24
CA ALA A 95 -26.10 24.10 -20.69
C ALA A 95 -26.66 22.66 -20.56
N PRO A 96 -26.49 21.80 -21.57
CA PRO A 96 -26.82 20.38 -21.44
C PRO A 96 -26.24 19.81 -20.14
N GLY A 97 -27.06 19.14 -19.32
CA GLY A 97 -26.63 18.54 -18.05
C GLY A 97 -26.68 19.44 -16.81
N ALA A 98 -27.14 20.69 -16.89
CA ALA A 98 -27.24 21.59 -15.73
C ALA A 98 -28.10 21.01 -14.57
N GLY A 99 -29.19 20.32 -14.89
CA GLY A 99 -30.04 19.64 -13.90
C GLY A 99 -29.34 18.46 -13.20
N ASP A 100 -28.52 17.70 -13.93
CA ASP A 100 -27.74 16.60 -13.36
C ASP A 100 -26.65 17.12 -12.42
N LEU A 101 -26.01 18.23 -12.79
CA LEU A 101 -25.03 18.93 -11.94
C LEU A 101 -25.70 19.49 -10.67
N ALA A 102 -26.89 20.10 -10.78
CA ALA A 102 -27.64 20.58 -9.63
C ALA A 102 -28.00 19.42 -8.68
N LYS A 103 -28.55 18.33 -9.23
CA LYS A 103 -28.86 17.11 -8.47
C LYS A 103 -27.61 16.56 -7.79
N ARG A 104 -26.47 16.54 -8.47
CA ARG A 104 -25.19 16.08 -7.93
C ARG A 104 -24.72 16.92 -6.74
N LEU A 105 -24.81 18.25 -6.82
CA LEU A 105 -24.49 19.14 -5.70
C LEU A 105 -25.41 18.91 -4.50
N THR A 106 -26.71 18.68 -4.76
CA THR A 106 -27.67 18.30 -3.71
C THR A 106 -27.32 16.93 -3.14
N ASP A 107 -27.08 15.90 -3.96
CA ASP A 107 -26.73 14.54 -3.53
C ASP A 107 -25.51 14.55 -2.60
N LEU A 108 -24.51 15.41 -2.86
CA LEU A 108 -23.32 15.63 -2.03
C LEU A 108 -23.53 16.53 -0.78
N ALA A 109 -24.76 16.95 -0.51
CA ALA A 109 -25.12 17.85 0.60
C ALA A 109 -24.39 19.20 0.55
N LEU A 110 -24.17 19.72 -0.66
CA LEU A 110 -23.55 21.03 -0.91
C LEU A 110 -24.57 22.11 -1.28
N ALA A 111 -25.79 21.70 -1.59
CA ALA A 111 -26.92 22.57 -1.89
C ALA A 111 -28.23 22.00 -1.35
N VAL A 112 -29.14 22.89 -0.94
CA VAL A 112 -30.51 22.58 -0.52
C VAL A 112 -31.45 23.51 -1.26
N ASP A 113 -32.42 22.97 -1.99
CA ASP A 113 -33.41 23.73 -2.77
C ASP A 113 -32.78 24.81 -3.67
N GLY A 114 -31.68 24.48 -4.34
CA GLY A 114 -30.96 25.41 -5.21
C GLY A 114 -30.21 26.53 -4.49
N ARG A 115 -30.01 26.42 -3.16
CA ARG A 115 -29.17 27.34 -2.37
C ARG A 115 -27.90 26.63 -1.88
N PRO A 116 -26.72 27.25 -1.98
CA PRO A 116 -25.48 26.65 -1.49
C PRO A 116 -25.46 26.59 0.04
N VAL A 117 -24.80 25.60 0.62
CA VAL A 117 -24.51 25.57 2.06
C VAL A 117 -23.44 26.60 2.45
N ALA A 118 -23.43 27.05 3.71
CA ALA A 118 -22.50 28.07 4.19
C ALA A 118 -21.02 27.76 3.86
N GLY A 119 -20.54 26.54 4.14
CA GLY A 119 -19.17 26.15 3.83
C GLY A 119 -18.82 26.16 2.35
N LEU A 120 -19.79 26.03 1.44
CA LEU A 120 -19.55 26.16 -0.01
C LEU A 120 -19.34 27.62 -0.40
N VAL A 121 -20.13 28.52 0.16
CA VAL A 121 -19.94 29.97 -0.02
C VAL A 121 -18.55 30.39 0.51
N GLU A 122 -18.15 29.91 1.69
CA GLU A 122 -16.82 30.20 2.26
C GLU A 122 -15.67 29.62 1.41
N ALA A 123 -15.79 28.38 0.93
CA ALA A 123 -14.75 27.69 0.18
C ALA A 123 -14.56 28.23 -1.26
N THR A 124 -15.56 28.91 -1.82
CA THR A 124 -15.52 29.52 -3.17
C THR A 124 -15.07 30.97 -3.16
N GLN A 125 -15.17 31.67 -2.01
CA GLN A 125 -14.62 33.02 -1.82
C GLN A 125 -13.09 33.07 -1.87
N THR A 126 -12.41 31.95 -1.58
CA THR A 126 -10.96 31.86 -1.72
C THR A 126 -10.64 31.53 -3.19
N PRO A 127 -9.89 32.39 -3.92
CA PRO A 127 -9.55 32.11 -5.32
C PRO A 127 -8.69 30.85 -5.38
N ALA A 128 -9.21 29.78 -5.97
CA ALA A 128 -8.48 28.55 -6.20
C ALA A 128 -8.63 28.11 -7.67
N SER A 129 -7.49 28.10 -8.36
CA SER A 129 -7.24 27.80 -9.78
C SER A 129 -7.84 28.79 -10.80
N PRO A 130 -7.11 29.13 -11.87
CA PRO A 130 -7.60 30.02 -12.92
C PRO A 130 -8.84 29.43 -13.62
N PRO A 131 -9.77 30.30 -14.08
CA PRO A 131 -11.05 29.89 -14.67
C PRO A 131 -10.95 29.12 -15.99
N GLU A 132 -9.78 29.07 -16.65
CA GLU A 132 -9.60 28.38 -17.94
C GLU A 132 -9.76 26.85 -17.87
N VAL A 133 -9.65 26.23 -16.69
CA VAL A 133 -9.79 24.75 -16.55
C VAL A 133 -11.26 24.32 -16.42
N LEU A 134 -12.20 25.26 -16.25
CA LEU A 134 -13.59 24.97 -15.88
C LEU A 134 -14.57 24.86 -17.06
N THR A 135 -14.08 24.99 -18.30
CA THR A 135 -14.90 24.87 -19.51
C THR A 135 -14.24 23.92 -20.50
N GLY A 136 -14.80 22.73 -20.72
CA GLY A 136 -14.37 21.90 -21.84
C GLY A 136 -14.73 20.42 -21.77
N GLU A 137 -15.01 19.88 -22.95
CA GLU A 137 -14.87 18.46 -23.30
C GLU A 137 -13.52 17.91 -22.79
N PRO A 138 -13.40 16.59 -22.52
CA PRO A 138 -12.13 15.99 -22.16
C PRO A 138 -11.04 16.38 -23.15
N PRO A 139 -9.79 16.63 -22.70
CA PRO A 139 -8.73 17.04 -23.59
C PRO A 139 -8.62 16.02 -24.72
N ALA A 140 -8.69 16.51 -25.97
CA ALA A 140 -8.52 15.67 -27.14
C ALA A 140 -7.14 15.03 -27.08
N THR A 141 -7.11 13.75 -26.71
CA THR A 141 -5.89 13.02 -26.41
C THR A 141 -5.78 11.86 -27.38
N ALA A 142 -4.78 11.93 -28.25
CA ALA A 142 -4.42 10.83 -29.13
C ALA A 142 -3.46 9.91 -28.36
N TYR A 143 -3.89 8.68 -28.10
CA TYR A 143 -3.05 7.63 -27.54
C TYR A 143 -2.77 6.56 -28.58
N ARG A 144 -1.70 5.78 -28.38
CA ARG A 144 -1.40 4.64 -29.25
C ARG A 144 -2.47 3.56 -29.09
N SER A 145 -2.72 2.82 -30.15
CA SER A 145 -3.53 1.60 -30.11
C SER A 145 -2.60 0.40 -30.17
N ILE A 146 -2.70 -0.48 -29.19
CA ILE A 146 -1.96 -1.73 -29.08
C ILE A 146 -2.95 -2.90 -29.18
N THR A 147 -2.56 -4.00 -29.80
CA THR A 147 -3.41 -5.19 -29.84
C THR A 147 -3.52 -5.81 -28.44
N THR A 148 -4.66 -6.40 -28.14
CA THR A 148 -4.88 -7.08 -26.86
C THR A 148 -3.88 -8.22 -26.62
N GLU A 149 -3.54 -8.96 -27.68
CA GLU A 149 -2.51 -10.00 -27.67
C GLU A 149 -1.13 -9.45 -27.28
N GLN A 150 -0.66 -8.39 -27.95
CA GLN A 150 0.64 -7.78 -27.64
C GLN A 150 0.68 -7.23 -26.19
N ALA A 151 -0.39 -6.59 -25.74
CA ALA A 151 -0.48 -6.09 -24.37
C ALA A 151 -0.47 -7.25 -23.36
N THR A 152 -1.15 -8.35 -23.66
CA THR A 152 -1.20 -9.53 -22.80
C THR A 152 0.15 -10.22 -22.71
N ASP A 153 0.82 -10.46 -23.84
CA ASP A 153 2.14 -11.10 -23.88
C ASP A 153 3.18 -10.33 -23.07
N GLU A 154 3.21 -9.00 -23.23
CA GLU A 154 4.12 -8.14 -22.46
C GLU A 154 3.76 -8.13 -20.98
N GLY A 155 2.46 -8.11 -20.65
CA GLY A 155 1.99 -8.16 -19.27
C GLY A 155 2.38 -9.45 -18.55
N VAL A 156 2.16 -10.60 -19.20
CA VAL A 156 2.50 -11.92 -18.65
C VAL A 156 4.01 -12.06 -18.45
N ARG A 157 4.81 -11.56 -19.40
CA ARG A 157 6.28 -11.51 -19.28
C ARG A 157 6.73 -10.67 -18.08
N ALA A 158 6.18 -9.47 -17.92
CA ALA A 158 6.51 -8.59 -16.80
C ALA A 158 6.09 -9.19 -15.44
N ALA A 159 4.91 -9.81 -15.39
CA ALA A 159 4.42 -10.55 -14.21
C ALA A 159 5.39 -11.68 -13.81
N ALA A 160 5.81 -12.51 -14.77
CA ALA A 160 6.76 -13.59 -14.54
C ALA A 160 8.14 -13.09 -14.11
N ASP A 161 8.65 -12.02 -14.74
CA ASP A 161 9.94 -11.44 -14.37
C ASP A 161 9.92 -10.85 -12.95
N THR A 162 8.82 -10.19 -12.56
CA THR A 162 8.66 -9.67 -11.20
C THR A 162 8.64 -10.80 -10.16
N VAL A 163 7.92 -11.90 -10.40
CA VAL A 163 7.93 -13.07 -9.51
C VAL A 163 9.34 -13.66 -9.39
N ARG A 164 10.04 -13.82 -10.52
CA ARG A 164 11.44 -14.30 -10.54
C ARG A 164 12.38 -13.40 -9.73
N LEU A 165 12.25 -12.08 -9.88
CA LEU A 165 13.07 -11.10 -9.15
C LEU A 165 12.80 -11.11 -7.64
N VAL A 166 11.54 -11.28 -7.22
CA VAL A 166 11.21 -11.42 -5.80
C VAL A 166 11.74 -12.74 -5.24
N ALA A 167 11.65 -13.85 -5.97
CA ALA A 167 12.24 -15.12 -5.55
C ALA A 167 13.76 -15.01 -5.35
N ALA A 168 14.47 -14.46 -6.34
CA ALA A 168 15.90 -14.21 -6.27
C ALA A 168 16.30 -13.28 -5.10
N LEU A 169 15.48 -12.25 -4.81
CA LEU A 169 15.67 -11.40 -3.63
C LEU A 169 15.60 -12.20 -2.33
N LEU A 170 14.59 -13.06 -2.19
CA LEU A 170 14.37 -13.85 -0.97
C LEU A 170 15.50 -14.84 -0.73
N GLU A 171 15.94 -15.53 -1.77
CA GLU A 171 17.09 -16.45 -1.71
C GLU A 171 18.37 -15.69 -1.33
N PHE A 172 18.65 -14.56 -2.00
CA PHE A 172 19.83 -13.74 -1.72
C PHE A 172 19.85 -13.20 -0.28
N TRP A 173 18.70 -12.79 0.26
CA TRP A 173 18.60 -12.27 1.63
C TRP A 173 18.44 -13.36 2.70
N GLU A 174 18.18 -14.62 2.34
CA GLU A 174 18.19 -15.73 3.30
C GLU A 174 19.62 -15.98 3.84
N GLU A 175 20.64 -15.81 3.00
CA GLU A 175 22.04 -16.04 3.35
C GLU A 175 22.61 -14.92 4.24
N GLU A 176 22.52 -13.67 3.78
CA GLU A 176 23.24 -12.54 4.41
C GLU A 176 22.31 -11.54 5.10
N GLY A 177 21.03 -11.48 4.70
CA GLY A 177 20.11 -10.40 5.06
C GLY A 177 20.57 -9.02 4.59
N ALA A 178 19.72 -8.01 4.79
CA ALA A 178 20.03 -6.62 4.48
C ALA A 178 20.01 -5.76 5.74
N SER A 179 21.16 -5.16 6.09
CA SER A 179 21.30 -4.35 7.30
C SER A 179 20.32 -3.17 7.34
N ILE A 180 19.76 -2.90 8.52
CA ILE A 180 18.84 -1.78 8.75
C ILE A 180 19.62 -0.54 9.19
N LEU A 181 19.34 0.60 8.56
CA LEU A 181 19.91 1.90 8.95
C LEU A 181 19.29 2.42 10.26
N ARG A 182 20.01 3.31 10.95
CA ARG A 182 19.50 4.01 12.14
C ARG A 182 18.19 4.77 11.87
N THR A 183 17.99 5.24 10.64
CA THR A 183 16.78 5.96 10.19
C THR A 183 15.61 5.03 9.88
N GLY A 184 15.79 3.71 10.01
CA GLY A 184 14.89 2.73 9.42
C GLY A 184 15.16 2.57 7.92
N GLY A 185 14.87 1.38 7.40
CA GLY A 185 15.09 1.05 5.99
C GLY A 185 16.46 0.46 5.66
N VAL A 186 16.64 0.12 4.39
CA VAL A 186 17.78 -0.61 3.81
C VAL A 186 18.77 0.38 3.21
N GLY A 187 20.05 0.24 3.59
CA GLY A 187 21.11 1.14 3.13
C GLY A 187 21.36 1.09 1.62
N VAL A 188 21.84 2.20 1.04
CA VAL A 188 22.16 2.30 -0.40
C VAL A 188 23.16 1.22 -0.85
N ARG A 189 24.11 0.86 0.01
CA ARG A 189 25.09 -0.21 -0.28
C ARG A 189 24.41 -1.57 -0.43
N GLU A 190 23.43 -1.85 0.42
CA GLU A 190 22.62 -3.09 0.39
C GLU A 190 21.73 -3.13 -0.85
N VAL A 191 21.07 -2.02 -1.20
CA VAL A 191 20.29 -1.91 -2.43
C VAL A 191 21.17 -2.10 -3.66
N ARG A 192 22.35 -1.49 -3.72
CA ARG A 192 23.28 -1.67 -4.84
C ARG A 192 23.80 -3.10 -4.96
N ARG A 193 24.15 -3.73 -3.83
CA ARG A 193 24.60 -5.14 -3.79
C ARG A 193 23.49 -6.06 -4.31
N THR A 194 22.27 -5.85 -3.83
CA THR A 194 21.09 -6.60 -4.23
C THR A 194 20.76 -6.36 -5.70
N ALA A 195 20.77 -5.11 -6.17
CA ALA A 195 20.55 -4.76 -7.57
C ALA A 195 21.55 -5.44 -8.52
N ALA A 196 22.82 -5.48 -8.13
CA ALA A 196 23.86 -6.19 -8.87
C ALA A 196 23.62 -7.71 -8.93
N ALA A 197 23.22 -8.32 -7.81
CA ALA A 197 22.88 -9.75 -7.75
C ALA A 197 21.65 -10.10 -8.61
N LEU A 198 20.63 -9.23 -8.60
CA LEU A 198 19.40 -9.41 -9.38
C LEU A 198 19.54 -9.04 -10.87
N GLY A 199 20.63 -8.35 -11.24
CA GLY A 199 20.85 -7.87 -12.61
C GLY A 199 19.92 -6.73 -13.03
N VAL A 200 19.51 -5.87 -12.10
CA VAL A 200 18.57 -4.76 -12.35
C VAL A 200 19.11 -3.40 -11.89
N SER A 201 18.46 -2.31 -12.29
CA SER A 201 18.82 -0.97 -11.81
C SER A 201 18.48 -0.76 -10.33
N GLU A 202 19.17 0.15 -9.64
CA GLU A 202 18.90 0.47 -8.22
C GLU A 202 17.42 0.85 -7.97
N PRO A 203 16.75 1.69 -8.80
CA PRO A 203 15.32 1.98 -8.64
C PRO A 203 14.41 0.74 -8.83
N HIS A 204 14.75 -0.15 -9.77
CA HIS A 204 14.00 -1.39 -9.95
C HIS A 204 14.16 -2.30 -8.72
N CYS A 205 15.39 -2.45 -8.21
CA CYS A 205 15.64 -3.21 -7.00
C CYS A 205 14.85 -2.66 -5.80
N ALA A 206 14.80 -1.33 -5.65
CA ALA A 206 14.02 -0.70 -4.58
C ALA A 206 12.52 -1.02 -4.70
N PHE A 207 11.97 -1.03 -5.92
CA PHE A 207 10.60 -1.47 -6.16
C PHE A 207 10.37 -2.94 -5.75
N ILE A 208 11.25 -3.86 -6.15
CA ILE A 208 11.16 -5.28 -5.78
C ILE A 208 11.21 -5.48 -4.25
N VAL A 209 12.10 -4.77 -3.56
CA VAL A 209 12.22 -4.80 -2.09
C VAL A 209 10.93 -4.27 -1.40
N GLU A 210 10.42 -3.12 -1.84
CA GLU A 210 9.20 -2.52 -1.31
C GLU A 210 7.97 -3.40 -1.57
N LEU A 211 7.88 -4.00 -2.76
CA LEU A 211 6.82 -4.93 -3.15
C LEU A 211 6.84 -6.20 -2.28
N ALA A 212 8.02 -6.82 -2.11
CA ALA A 212 8.17 -8.01 -1.28
C ALA A 212 7.80 -7.74 0.19
N ALA A 213 8.17 -6.57 0.74
CA ALA A 213 7.77 -6.18 2.08
C ALA A 213 6.26 -5.90 2.20
N THR A 214 5.65 -5.25 1.20
CA THR A 214 4.21 -4.97 1.14
C THR A 214 3.40 -6.27 1.07
N ALA A 215 3.87 -7.24 0.28
CA ALA A 215 3.28 -8.58 0.19
C ALA A 215 3.50 -9.44 1.47
N GLY A 216 4.31 -8.97 2.43
CA GLY A 216 4.58 -9.67 3.68
C GLY A 216 5.59 -10.81 3.57
N LEU A 217 6.42 -10.79 2.53
CA LEU A 217 7.48 -11.79 2.30
C LEU A 217 8.77 -11.43 3.05
N LEU A 218 8.88 -10.21 3.58
CA LEU A 218 10.02 -9.73 4.37
C LEU A 218 9.64 -9.45 5.83
N GLY A 219 10.57 -9.74 6.72
CA GLY A 219 10.48 -9.50 8.15
C GLY A 219 11.79 -8.95 8.70
N GLN A 220 11.78 -8.55 9.97
CA GLN A 220 12.97 -8.05 10.65
C GLN A 220 13.46 -9.09 11.63
N ASP A 221 14.76 -9.38 11.57
CA ASP A 221 15.48 -10.12 12.59
C ASP A 221 16.18 -9.14 13.52
N ASP A 222 16.22 -9.43 14.82
CA ASP A 222 16.78 -8.55 15.83
C ASP A 222 18.29 -8.81 16.05
N GLU A 223 18.81 -9.96 15.59
CA GLU A 223 20.19 -10.36 15.88
C GLU A 223 20.79 -11.22 14.73
N PRO A 224 21.47 -10.61 13.74
CA PRO A 224 21.69 -9.17 13.57
C PRO A 224 20.44 -8.42 13.11
N VAL A 225 20.36 -7.13 13.47
CA VAL A 225 19.29 -6.20 13.04
C VAL A 225 19.29 -6.04 11.52
N ALA A 226 18.44 -6.80 10.85
CA ALA A 226 18.43 -6.91 9.40
C ALA A 226 17.03 -7.24 8.87
N TRP A 227 16.78 -6.84 7.63
CA TRP A 227 15.70 -7.39 6.82
C TRP A 227 16.10 -8.77 6.32
N VAL A 228 15.20 -9.73 6.49
CA VAL A 228 15.36 -11.12 6.06
C VAL A 228 14.02 -11.64 5.53
N PRO A 229 13.99 -12.79 4.82
CA PRO A 229 12.74 -13.46 4.47
C PRO A 229 11.88 -13.73 5.71
N ALA A 230 10.57 -13.48 5.61
CA ALA A 230 9.61 -13.77 6.67
C ALA A 230 9.05 -15.19 6.55
N ARG A 231 8.41 -15.70 7.60
CA ARG A 231 7.76 -17.03 7.59
C ARG A 231 6.90 -17.35 6.35
N PRO A 232 6.08 -16.42 5.80
CA PRO A 232 5.28 -16.69 4.60
C PRO A 232 6.10 -16.92 3.33
N SER A 233 7.36 -16.48 3.28
CA SER A 233 8.19 -16.56 2.07
C SER A 233 8.40 -17.99 1.58
N ARG A 234 8.47 -18.97 2.49
CA ARG A 234 8.66 -20.39 2.13
C ARG A 234 7.50 -20.94 1.33
N GLY A 235 6.27 -20.76 1.85
CA GLY A 235 5.07 -21.19 1.13
C GLY A 235 4.96 -20.49 -0.22
N TRP A 236 5.23 -19.19 -0.25
CA TRP A 236 5.23 -18.43 -1.50
C TRP A 236 6.26 -18.94 -2.51
N LEU A 237 7.48 -19.33 -2.11
CA LEU A 237 8.48 -19.90 -3.02
C LEU A 237 8.06 -21.26 -3.60
N ASP A 238 7.28 -22.04 -2.83
CA ASP A 238 6.75 -23.35 -3.25
C ASP A 238 5.53 -23.22 -4.18
N ASP A 239 4.84 -22.08 -4.17
CA ASP A 239 3.61 -21.86 -4.94
C ASP A 239 3.88 -21.76 -6.47
N PRO A 240 2.91 -22.12 -7.33
CA PRO A 240 3.04 -21.91 -8.77
C PRO A 240 3.04 -20.41 -9.13
N LEU A 241 3.45 -20.10 -10.37
CA LEU A 241 3.62 -18.72 -10.85
C LEU A 241 2.35 -17.85 -10.67
N PRO A 242 1.14 -18.32 -11.03
CA PRO A 242 -0.09 -17.54 -10.87
C PRO A 242 -0.39 -17.12 -9.43
N GLU A 243 -0.23 -18.03 -8.48
CA GLU A 243 -0.43 -17.83 -7.05
C GLU A 243 0.60 -16.84 -6.50
N ARG A 244 1.88 -17.04 -6.85
CA ARG A 244 2.96 -16.12 -6.49
C ARG A 244 2.69 -14.71 -6.96
N TRP A 245 2.27 -14.55 -8.22
CA TRP A 245 1.96 -13.26 -8.80
C TRP A 245 0.72 -12.62 -8.15
N ALA A 246 -0.36 -13.38 -7.92
CA ALA A 246 -1.57 -12.86 -7.31
C ALA A 246 -1.32 -12.26 -5.92
N ALA A 247 -0.47 -12.90 -5.10
CA ALA A 247 -0.06 -12.38 -3.81
C ALA A 247 0.69 -11.02 -3.91
N LEU A 248 1.54 -10.85 -4.93
CA LEU A 248 2.25 -9.59 -5.17
C LEU A 248 1.30 -8.51 -5.72
N ALA A 249 0.55 -8.83 -6.78
CA ALA A 249 -0.33 -7.90 -7.49
C ALA A 249 -1.46 -7.38 -6.59
N SER A 250 -2.06 -8.23 -5.75
CA SER A 250 -3.12 -7.82 -4.83
C SER A 250 -2.65 -6.85 -3.74
N SER A 251 -1.35 -6.84 -3.42
CA SER A 251 -0.78 -5.96 -2.39
C SER A 251 -0.53 -4.53 -2.88
N TRP A 252 -0.38 -4.33 -4.19
CA TRP A 252 0.06 -3.07 -4.78
C TRP A 252 -0.99 -1.94 -4.77
N PRO A 253 -2.27 -2.15 -5.14
CA PRO A 253 -3.27 -1.08 -5.22
C PRO A 253 -3.50 -0.33 -3.91
N ASP A 254 -3.42 -1.07 -2.80
CA ASP A 254 -3.70 -0.57 -1.45
C ASP A 254 -2.42 -0.19 -0.68
N SER A 255 -1.26 -0.29 -1.33
CA SER A 255 0.02 0.08 -0.72
C SER A 255 0.15 1.61 -0.62
N PRO A 256 0.43 2.16 0.57
CA PRO A 256 0.80 3.57 0.71
C PRO A 256 2.27 3.81 0.35
N ARG A 257 3.04 2.77 0.00
CA ARG A 257 4.47 2.86 -0.27
C ARG A 257 4.73 3.57 -1.61
N VAL A 258 5.70 4.47 -1.64
CA VAL A 258 6.13 5.21 -2.83
C VAL A 258 7.56 4.82 -3.23
N ALA A 259 7.72 3.57 -3.70
CA ALA A 259 9.02 2.95 -3.96
C ALA A 259 9.88 3.77 -4.95
N TRP A 260 9.27 4.46 -5.91
CA TRP A 260 9.95 5.33 -6.86
C TRP A 260 10.69 6.52 -6.24
N LEU A 261 10.45 6.84 -4.97
CA LEU A 261 11.21 7.88 -4.25
C LEU A 261 12.43 7.30 -3.50
N ALA A 262 12.58 5.99 -3.38
CA ALA A 262 13.77 5.39 -2.81
C ALA A 262 15.00 5.73 -3.68
N GLY A 263 16.11 6.10 -3.04
CA GLY A 263 17.32 6.58 -3.72
C GLY A 263 17.27 8.04 -4.18
N THR A 264 16.18 8.76 -3.94
CA THR A 264 16.10 10.22 -4.17
C THR A 264 16.48 11.00 -2.91
N ARG A 265 16.72 12.31 -3.05
CA ARG A 265 17.06 13.19 -1.92
C ARG A 265 15.91 14.13 -1.54
N GLU A 266 15.76 14.38 -0.24
CA GLU A 266 14.89 15.40 0.36
C GLU A 266 15.71 16.16 1.40
N ASP A 267 15.77 17.50 1.29
CA ASP A 267 16.53 18.36 2.20
C ASP A 267 17.98 17.89 2.45
N GLY A 268 18.61 17.33 1.42
CA GLY A 268 19.98 16.78 1.47
C GLY A 268 20.10 15.33 1.97
N ALA A 269 19.07 14.78 2.63
CA ALA A 269 19.02 13.40 3.10
C ALA A 269 18.60 12.43 1.99
N MET A 270 19.23 11.26 1.92
CA MET A 270 18.88 10.20 0.99
C MET A 270 17.70 9.39 1.54
N ARG A 271 16.68 9.12 0.71
CA ARG A 271 15.56 8.26 1.06
C ARG A 271 15.96 6.79 0.87
N ALA A 272 15.98 6.01 1.95
CA ALA A 272 16.27 4.58 1.93
C ALA A 272 15.01 3.75 1.63
N ALA A 273 15.15 2.62 0.95
CA ALA A 273 14.04 1.67 0.76
C ALA A 273 13.58 1.12 2.12
N LEU A 274 12.29 0.83 2.27
CA LEU A 274 11.66 0.36 3.51
C LEU A 274 11.73 1.34 4.71
N GLN A 275 12.18 2.59 4.50
CA GLN A 275 12.11 3.59 5.57
C GLN A 275 10.64 4.00 5.82
N PRO A 276 10.25 4.34 7.06
CA PRO A 276 8.88 4.75 7.39
C PRO A 276 8.36 5.95 6.58
N GLU A 277 9.22 6.90 6.23
CA GLU A 277 8.86 8.17 5.57
C GLU A 277 8.46 8.02 4.09
N LEU A 278 8.63 6.81 3.52
CA LEU A 278 8.15 6.46 2.18
C LEU A 278 6.68 6.01 2.17
N GLU A 279 5.92 6.31 3.23
CA GLU A 279 4.47 6.14 3.26
C GLU A 279 3.73 7.43 2.91
N ARG A 280 2.88 7.36 1.88
CA ARG A 280 2.05 8.48 1.43
C ARG A 280 0.63 7.99 1.20
N ALA A 281 -0.31 8.45 2.02
CA ALA A 281 -1.73 8.07 1.90
C ALA A 281 -2.32 8.39 0.51
N TRP A 282 -1.83 9.45 -0.15
CA TRP A 282 -2.28 9.81 -1.50
C TRP A 282 -1.86 8.81 -2.59
N ALA A 283 -0.86 7.96 -2.34
CA ALA A 283 -0.38 6.99 -3.33
C ALA A 283 -1.43 5.93 -3.65
N VAL A 284 -2.18 5.48 -2.63
CA VAL A 284 -3.33 4.55 -2.79
C VAL A 284 -4.38 5.17 -3.70
N THR A 285 -4.75 6.44 -3.44
CA THR A 285 -5.72 7.16 -4.26
C THR A 285 -5.22 7.34 -5.69
N LEU A 286 -3.94 7.67 -5.88
CA LEU A 286 -3.35 7.84 -7.21
C LEU A 286 -3.38 6.54 -8.02
N ARG A 287 -2.95 5.41 -7.44
CA ARG A 287 -2.97 4.09 -8.10
C ARG A 287 -4.37 3.73 -8.57
N ARG A 288 -5.38 3.88 -7.69
CA ARG A 288 -6.78 3.62 -8.04
C ARG A 288 -7.26 4.52 -9.16
N ARG A 289 -7.02 5.84 -9.08
CA ARG A 289 -7.41 6.78 -10.13
C ARG A 289 -6.78 6.46 -11.49
N VAL A 290 -5.49 6.11 -11.51
CA VAL A 290 -4.82 5.68 -12.75
C VAL A 290 -5.47 4.40 -13.29
N MET A 291 -5.73 3.41 -12.43
CA MET A 291 -6.37 2.16 -12.84
C MET A 291 -7.80 2.37 -13.36
N ASP A 292 -8.58 3.22 -12.71
CA ASP A 292 -9.94 3.55 -13.13
C ASP A 292 -9.96 4.26 -14.48
N LEU A 293 -9.07 5.23 -14.66
CA LEU A 293 -8.89 5.94 -15.94
C LEU A 293 -8.51 4.98 -17.05
N LEU A 294 -7.49 4.14 -16.86
CA LEU A 294 -7.06 3.16 -17.86
C LEU A 294 -8.19 2.18 -18.21
N GLY A 295 -9.03 1.84 -17.24
CA GLY A 295 -10.18 0.97 -17.44
C GLY A 295 -11.38 1.61 -18.11
N ALA A 296 -11.48 2.95 -18.12
CA ALA A 296 -12.51 3.71 -18.81
C ALA A 296 -12.16 3.97 -20.29
N LEU A 297 -10.87 3.84 -20.66
CA LEU A 297 -10.43 3.98 -22.04
C LEU A 297 -10.84 2.75 -22.89
N PRO A 298 -10.97 2.92 -24.22
CA PRO A 298 -11.20 1.81 -25.14
C PRO A 298 -10.14 0.70 -25.01
N GLU A 299 -10.54 -0.53 -25.27
CA GLU A 299 -9.62 -1.66 -25.29
C GLU A 299 -8.48 -1.44 -26.29
N GLY A 300 -7.23 -1.69 -25.84
CA GLY A 300 -6.02 -1.43 -26.61
C GLY A 300 -5.48 0.00 -26.52
N ALA A 301 -6.17 0.92 -25.83
CA ALA A 301 -5.65 2.26 -25.60
C ALA A 301 -4.38 2.24 -24.73
N ALA A 302 -3.30 2.84 -25.24
CA ALA A 302 -2.01 2.96 -24.57
C ALA A 302 -1.59 4.43 -24.42
N PRO A 303 -2.18 5.17 -23.46
CA PRO A 303 -1.80 6.55 -23.17
C PRO A 303 -0.41 6.61 -22.54
N ASP A 304 0.33 7.70 -22.81
CA ASP A 304 1.56 8.00 -22.09
C ASP A 304 1.29 8.75 -20.77
N ALA A 305 2.34 8.95 -19.97
CA ALA A 305 2.21 9.58 -18.65
C ALA A 305 1.67 11.03 -18.73
N GLU A 306 2.01 11.77 -19.78
CA GLU A 306 1.54 13.14 -19.99
C GLU A 306 0.03 13.15 -20.30
N THR A 307 -0.44 12.23 -21.15
CA THR A 307 -1.84 12.04 -21.46
C THR A 307 -2.64 11.65 -20.21
N VAL A 308 -2.16 10.68 -19.43
CA VAL A 308 -2.82 10.26 -18.18
C VAL A 308 -2.86 11.42 -17.19
N HIS A 309 -1.76 12.17 -17.03
CA HIS A 309 -1.72 13.34 -16.17
C HIS A 309 -2.73 14.42 -16.59
N ALA A 310 -2.83 14.73 -17.89
CA ALA A 310 -3.78 15.71 -18.42
C ALA A 310 -5.24 15.28 -18.17
N LEU A 311 -5.55 14.00 -18.38
CA LEU A 311 -6.87 13.44 -18.09
C LEU A 311 -7.20 13.47 -16.58
N LEU A 312 -6.24 13.12 -15.71
CA LEU A 312 -6.43 13.22 -14.25
C LEU A 312 -6.62 14.66 -13.77
N ALA A 313 -5.93 15.62 -14.40
CA ALA A 313 -6.08 17.04 -14.13
C ALA A 313 -7.45 17.55 -14.56
N TRP A 314 -7.96 17.08 -15.70
CA TRP A 314 -9.30 17.40 -16.19
C TRP A 314 -10.40 16.77 -15.32
N GLU A 315 -10.25 15.49 -14.94
CA GLU A 315 -11.23 14.78 -14.11
C GLU A 315 -11.37 15.38 -12.71
N ARG A 316 -10.26 15.85 -12.10
CA ARG A 316 -10.28 16.45 -10.75
C ARG A 316 -9.24 17.56 -10.62
N PRO A 317 -9.55 18.79 -11.07
CA PRO A 317 -8.59 19.89 -11.13
C PRO A 317 -7.94 20.24 -9.78
N ARG A 318 -8.72 20.14 -8.68
CA ARG A 318 -8.27 20.45 -7.32
C ARG A 318 -7.47 19.33 -6.64
N ALA A 319 -7.34 18.17 -7.28
CA ALA A 319 -6.60 17.02 -6.78
C ALA A 319 -5.62 16.47 -7.85
N THR A 320 -5.07 17.36 -8.67
CA THR A 320 -4.12 16.99 -9.74
C THR A 320 -2.82 16.47 -9.12
N PRO A 321 -2.43 15.20 -9.36
CA PRO A 321 -1.15 14.67 -8.90
C PRO A 321 -0.01 15.25 -9.75
N ALA A 322 1.21 15.32 -9.20
CA ALA A 322 2.37 15.69 -10.02
C ALA A 322 2.65 14.61 -11.09
N GLU A 323 2.93 15.01 -12.33
CA GLU A 323 3.20 14.10 -13.47
C GLU A 323 4.26 13.03 -13.15
N PRO A 324 5.38 13.32 -12.47
CA PRO A 324 6.37 12.28 -12.16
C PRO A 324 5.81 11.13 -11.30
N HIS A 325 4.80 11.40 -10.47
CA HIS A 325 4.12 10.36 -9.71
C HIS A 325 3.19 9.51 -10.58
N VAL A 326 2.53 10.12 -11.57
CA VAL A 326 1.71 9.41 -12.56
C VAL A 326 2.58 8.46 -13.37
N ARG A 327 3.71 8.95 -13.88
CA ARG A 327 4.71 8.16 -14.61
C ARG A 327 5.19 6.97 -13.79
N ALA A 328 5.58 7.20 -12.54
CA ALA A 328 6.04 6.13 -11.65
C ALA A 328 4.98 5.05 -11.42
N VAL A 329 3.70 5.42 -11.23
CA VAL A 329 2.60 4.46 -11.08
C VAL A 329 2.40 3.64 -12.35
N LEU A 330 2.49 4.26 -13.53
CA LEU A 330 2.42 3.52 -14.81
C LEU A 330 3.60 2.56 -14.99
N GLU A 331 4.81 2.96 -14.61
CA GLU A 331 5.98 2.09 -14.64
C GLU A 331 5.85 0.90 -13.67
N GLU A 332 5.36 1.10 -12.45
CA GLU A 332 5.09 0.01 -11.52
C GLU A 332 3.99 -0.93 -12.05
N ALA A 333 2.92 -0.37 -12.63
CA ALA A 333 1.85 -1.15 -13.25
C ALA A 333 2.36 -1.99 -14.42
N ALA A 334 3.24 -1.43 -15.26
CA ALA A 334 3.88 -2.18 -16.34
C ALA A 334 4.75 -3.33 -15.81
N ARG A 335 5.58 -3.09 -14.78
CA ARG A 335 6.41 -4.14 -14.15
C ARG A 335 5.59 -5.28 -13.58
N LEU A 336 4.44 -4.98 -12.97
CA LEU A 336 3.52 -5.99 -12.43
C LEU A 336 2.70 -6.74 -13.49
N GLY A 337 2.80 -6.36 -14.77
CA GLY A 337 2.00 -6.93 -15.85
C GLY A 337 0.55 -6.43 -15.91
N ILE A 338 0.22 -5.42 -15.11
CA ILE A 338 -1.09 -4.76 -15.08
C ILE A 338 -1.33 -3.99 -16.38
N THR A 339 -0.27 -3.40 -16.92
CA THR A 339 -0.25 -2.84 -18.28
C THR A 339 0.82 -3.53 -19.11
N GLY A 340 0.62 -3.61 -20.43
CA GLY A 340 1.58 -4.16 -21.38
C GLY A 340 1.66 -3.27 -22.60
N SER A 341 2.86 -2.83 -22.97
CA SER A 341 3.08 -1.80 -24.01
C SER A 341 2.27 -0.50 -23.79
N GLY A 342 1.90 -0.20 -22.54
CA GLY A 342 1.12 0.96 -22.13
C GLY A 342 -0.41 0.76 -22.12
N ALA A 343 -0.92 -0.36 -22.66
CA ALA A 343 -2.35 -0.68 -22.61
C ALA A 343 -2.70 -1.55 -21.39
N LEU A 344 -3.94 -1.44 -20.90
CA LEU A 344 -4.45 -2.27 -19.81
C LEU A 344 -4.57 -3.74 -20.25
N THR A 345 -4.00 -4.66 -19.47
CA THR A 345 -4.03 -6.11 -19.77
C THR A 345 -5.24 -6.80 -19.13
N PRO A 346 -5.57 -8.05 -19.50
CA PRO A 346 -6.54 -8.86 -18.77
C PRO A 346 -6.19 -9.00 -17.27
N LEU A 347 -4.90 -9.08 -16.93
CA LEU A 347 -4.41 -9.10 -15.55
C LEU A 347 -4.78 -7.82 -14.80
N GLY A 348 -4.57 -6.66 -15.43
CA GLY A 348 -4.94 -5.37 -14.87
C GLY A 348 -6.45 -5.18 -14.72
N ARG A 349 -7.26 -5.75 -15.63
CA ARG A 349 -8.73 -5.77 -15.49
C ARG A 349 -9.17 -6.64 -14.31
N ALA A 350 -8.58 -7.82 -14.14
CA ALA A 350 -8.85 -8.70 -13.00
C ALA A 350 -8.47 -8.05 -11.66
N LEU A 351 -7.41 -7.25 -11.61
CA LEU A 351 -7.04 -6.51 -10.40
C LEU A 351 -8.05 -5.41 -10.03
N ARG A 352 -8.73 -4.85 -11.03
CA ARG A 352 -9.76 -3.81 -10.84
C ARG A 352 -11.10 -4.36 -10.39
N SER A 353 -11.38 -5.65 -10.57
CA SER A 353 -12.68 -6.19 -10.20
C SER A 353 -12.92 -6.01 -8.71
N GLU A 354 -14.14 -5.55 -8.39
CA GLU A 354 -14.57 -5.31 -7.03
C GLU A 354 -15.02 -6.64 -6.42
N HIS A 355 -14.25 -7.13 -5.45
CA HIS A 355 -14.61 -8.29 -4.64
C HIS A 355 -14.55 -7.91 -3.17
N GLU A 356 -15.62 -8.21 -2.44
CA GLU A 356 -15.68 -7.98 -0.99
C GLU A 356 -14.79 -8.96 -0.22
N GLU A 357 -14.61 -10.17 -0.75
CA GLU A 357 -13.78 -11.23 -0.14
C GLU A 357 -12.37 -11.25 -0.75
N PRO A 358 -11.30 -11.08 0.06
CA PRO A 358 -9.92 -11.15 -0.43
C PRO A 358 -9.59 -12.45 -1.19
N ALA A 359 -10.11 -13.58 -0.72
CA ALA A 359 -9.90 -14.88 -1.36
C ALA A 359 -10.64 -15.04 -2.70
N ALA A 360 -11.71 -14.27 -2.95
CA ALA A 360 -12.37 -14.25 -4.25
C ALA A 360 -11.53 -13.44 -5.26
N ARG A 361 -11.02 -12.28 -4.85
CA ARG A 361 -10.08 -11.48 -5.65
C ARG A 361 -8.84 -12.29 -6.02
N GLU A 362 -8.24 -12.97 -5.06
CA GLU A 362 -7.04 -13.78 -5.30
C GLU A 362 -7.29 -14.90 -6.32
N ARG A 363 -8.42 -15.61 -6.23
CA ARG A 363 -8.80 -16.63 -7.21
C ARG A 363 -9.00 -16.08 -8.61
N GLU A 364 -9.60 -14.88 -8.75
CA GLU A 364 -9.75 -14.25 -10.07
C GLU A 364 -8.40 -13.84 -10.66
N LEU A 365 -7.49 -13.30 -9.84
CA LEU A 365 -6.12 -12.97 -10.28
C LEU A 365 -5.38 -14.22 -10.76
N ILE A 366 -5.43 -15.31 -9.97
CA ILE A 366 -4.83 -16.60 -10.34
C ILE A 366 -5.39 -17.07 -11.68
N ALA A 367 -6.71 -17.08 -11.85
CA ALA A 367 -7.37 -17.50 -13.08
C ALA A 367 -7.00 -16.61 -14.29
N ALA A 368 -6.88 -15.30 -14.08
CA ALA A 368 -6.52 -14.35 -15.13
C ALA A 368 -5.11 -14.60 -15.66
N LEU A 369 -4.13 -14.82 -14.78
CA LEU A 369 -2.76 -15.16 -15.22
C LEU A 369 -2.68 -16.55 -15.81
N GLN A 370 -3.35 -17.55 -15.23
CA GLN A 370 -3.43 -18.90 -15.81
C GLN A 370 -3.99 -18.89 -17.23
N SER A 371 -5.06 -18.12 -17.47
CA SER A 371 -5.67 -18.02 -18.80
C SER A 371 -4.83 -17.21 -19.81
N ALA A 372 -3.95 -16.34 -19.33
CA ALA A 372 -3.12 -15.49 -20.17
C ALA A 372 -1.76 -16.11 -20.52
N LEU A 373 -1.31 -17.12 -19.76
CA LEU A 373 -0.06 -17.82 -20.02
C LEU A 373 -0.10 -18.55 -21.38
N PRO A 374 0.89 -18.33 -22.26
CA PRO A 374 1.02 -19.09 -23.49
C PRO A 374 1.29 -20.58 -23.20
N GLU A 375 0.99 -21.44 -24.18
CA GLU A 375 1.32 -22.86 -24.07
C GLU A 375 2.85 -23.03 -23.95
N PRO A 376 3.34 -23.70 -22.91
CA PRO A 376 4.77 -23.92 -22.74
C PRO A 376 5.34 -24.79 -23.86
N VAL A 377 6.58 -24.51 -24.26
CA VAL A 377 7.31 -25.27 -25.27
C VAL A 377 8.49 -26.01 -24.67
N ASP A 378 8.67 -27.26 -25.09
CA ASP A 378 9.81 -28.13 -24.77
C ASP A 378 10.84 -28.15 -25.91
N GLU A 379 11.04 -26.99 -26.55
CA GLU A 379 11.90 -26.87 -27.73
C GLU A 379 13.03 -25.86 -27.51
N LEU A 380 14.26 -26.29 -27.78
CA LEU A 380 15.47 -25.47 -27.72
C LEU A 380 16.22 -25.55 -29.07
N LEU A 381 16.61 -24.41 -29.62
CA LEU A 381 17.45 -24.32 -30.82
C LEU A 381 18.86 -23.90 -30.40
N ILE A 382 19.82 -24.80 -30.50
CA ILE A 382 21.22 -24.51 -30.13
C ILE A 382 22.04 -24.22 -31.39
N GLN A 383 22.67 -23.05 -31.42
CA GLN A 383 23.50 -22.56 -32.51
C GLN A 383 25.00 -22.79 -32.24
N SER A 384 25.82 -22.76 -33.28
CA SER A 384 27.27 -23.07 -33.21
C SER A 384 28.09 -22.07 -32.40
N ASP A 385 27.57 -20.86 -32.19
CA ASP A 385 28.15 -19.79 -31.38
C ASP A 385 27.78 -19.89 -29.89
N LEU A 386 27.17 -21.02 -29.48
CA LEU A 386 26.71 -21.32 -28.12
C LEU A 386 25.49 -20.50 -27.68
N THR A 387 24.73 -19.98 -28.65
CA THR A 387 23.43 -19.35 -28.41
C THR A 387 22.33 -20.41 -28.40
N GLY A 388 21.45 -20.36 -27.40
CA GLY A 388 20.22 -21.15 -27.30
C GLY A 388 19.00 -20.27 -27.52
N ILE A 389 18.05 -20.70 -28.33
CA ILE A 389 16.81 -19.97 -28.60
C ILE A 389 15.62 -20.89 -28.30
N VAL A 390 14.75 -20.47 -27.38
CA VAL A 390 13.46 -21.13 -27.13
C VAL A 390 12.39 -20.34 -27.90
N PRO A 391 11.68 -20.94 -28.86
CA PRO A 391 10.74 -20.26 -29.76
C PRO A 391 9.38 -19.96 -29.09
N GLY A 392 9.37 -19.70 -27.79
CA GLY A 392 8.18 -19.49 -26.98
C GLY A 392 8.50 -19.44 -25.49
N TRP A 393 7.47 -19.67 -24.66
CA TRP A 393 7.61 -19.78 -23.22
C TRP A 393 8.16 -21.17 -22.85
N PRO A 394 9.34 -21.29 -22.22
CA PRO A 394 9.87 -22.60 -21.87
C PRO A 394 8.96 -23.29 -20.85
N SER A 395 8.85 -24.61 -20.92
CA SER A 395 8.30 -25.40 -19.82
C SER A 395 9.05 -25.13 -18.50
N PRO A 396 8.42 -25.35 -17.34
CA PRO A 396 9.07 -25.18 -16.04
C PRO A 396 10.41 -25.93 -15.94
N GLU A 397 10.47 -27.15 -16.49
CA GLU A 397 11.65 -27.99 -16.50
C GLU A 397 12.75 -27.39 -17.38
N LEU A 398 12.44 -27.02 -18.64
CA LEU A 398 13.39 -26.40 -19.56
C LEU A 398 13.89 -25.04 -19.02
N GLY A 399 12.98 -24.21 -18.53
CA GLY A 399 13.28 -22.90 -17.96
C GLY A 399 14.25 -23.01 -16.78
N ALA A 400 13.99 -23.93 -15.84
CA ALA A 400 14.85 -24.13 -14.67
C ALA A 400 16.26 -24.63 -15.04
N ILE A 401 16.39 -25.41 -16.11
CA ILE A 401 17.70 -25.83 -16.62
C ILE A 401 18.43 -24.62 -17.20
N LEU A 402 17.80 -23.88 -18.11
CA LEU A 402 18.41 -22.72 -18.76
C LEU A 402 18.82 -21.65 -17.75
N GLU A 403 17.99 -21.36 -16.74
CA GLU A 403 18.31 -20.38 -15.70
C GLU A 403 19.55 -20.76 -14.88
N ARG A 404 19.80 -22.06 -14.68
CA ARG A 404 20.98 -22.54 -13.94
C ARG A 404 22.25 -22.65 -14.78
N CYS A 405 22.14 -22.94 -16.07
CA CYS A 405 23.30 -23.27 -16.91
C CYS A 405 23.57 -22.31 -18.08
N SER A 406 22.80 -21.24 -18.23
CA SER A 406 22.96 -20.26 -19.30
C SER A 406 22.77 -18.82 -18.81
N GLU A 407 23.33 -17.86 -19.54
CA GLU A 407 23.10 -16.44 -19.34
C GLU A 407 21.97 -15.97 -20.26
N VAL A 408 20.96 -15.29 -19.74
CA VAL A 408 19.85 -14.80 -20.55
C VAL A 408 20.24 -13.51 -21.27
N GLU A 409 20.26 -13.52 -22.60
CA GLU A 409 20.56 -12.35 -23.42
C GLU A 409 19.29 -11.54 -23.72
N SER A 410 18.16 -12.21 -23.98
CA SER A 410 16.89 -11.57 -24.29
C SER A 410 15.72 -12.41 -23.82
N ARG A 411 14.70 -11.74 -23.28
CA ARG A 411 13.42 -12.34 -22.89
C ARG A 411 12.28 -11.85 -23.80
N GLY A 412 12.55 -11.59 -25.08
CA GLY A 412 11.58 -11.06 -26.04
C GLY A 412 10.48 -12.06 -26.41
N SER A 413 10.09 -12.09 -27.70
CA SER A 413 9.16 -13.10 -28.23
C SER A 413 9.73 -14.53 -28.19
N ALA A 414 11.05 -14.65 -28.14
CA ALA A 414 11.79 -15.88 -27.89
C ALA A 414 12.78 -15.64 -26.75
N LEU A 415 12.96 -16.66 -25.89
CA LEU A 415 13.99 -16.62 -24.87
C LEU A 415 15.33 -16.96 -25.55
N THR A 416 16.23 -15.99 -25.59
CA THR A 416 17.59 -16.18 -26.09
C THR A 416 18.54 -16.25 -24.91
N VAL A 417 19.33 -17.31 -24.88
CA VAL A 417 20.33 -17.57 -23.85
C VAL A 417 21.68 -17.85 -24.46
N ARG A 418 22.73 -17.70 -23.67
CA ARG A 418 24.11 -17.98 -24.05
C ARG A 418 24.74 -18.93 -23.06
N PHE A 419 25.38 -19.97 -23.56
CA PHE A 419 26.16 -20.89 -22.74
C PHE A 419 27.60 -20.39 -22.64
N THR A 420 28.07 -20.13 -21.42
CA THR A 420 29.42 -19.66 -21.12
C THR A 420 30.11 -20.62 -20.15
N PRO A 421 31.46 -20.60 -20.04
CA PRO A 421 32.14 -21.38 -19.00
C PRO A 421 31.66 -21.03 -17.57
N ALA A 422 31.25 -19.78 -17.34
CA ALA A 422 30.75 -19.33 -16.05
C ALA A 422 29.33 -19.86 -15.78
N SER A 423 28.44 -19.77 -16.76
CA SER A 423 27.07 -20.27 -16.63
C SER A 423 27.02 -21.78 -16.43
N ILE A 424 27.84 -22.54 -17.17
CA ILE A 424 27.96 -23.98 -16.97
C ILE A 424 28.51 -24.30 -15.59
N ARG A 425 29.52 -23.56 -15.11
CA ARG A 425 30.06 -23.75 -13.77
C ARG A 425 29.00 -23.52 -12.70
N ALA A 426 28.20 -22.47 -12.81
CA ALA A 426 27.10 -22.20 -11.88
C ALA A 426 26.11 -23.38 -11.82
N GLY A 427 25.77 -23.98 -12.97
CA GLY A 427 24.96 -25.19 -13.02
C GLY A 427 25.59 -26.38 -12.30
N LEU A 428 26.90 -26.59 -12.47
CA LEU A 428 27.64 -27.64 -11.76
C LEU A 428 27.74 -27.36 -10.24
N ASP A 429 27.90 -26.09 -9.84
CA ASP A 429 27.88 -25.67 -8.43
C ASP A 429 26.52 -25.93 -7.78
N ALA A 430 25.43 -25.82 -8.56
CA ALA A 430 24.08 -26.21 -8.17
C ALA A 430 23.84 -27.75 -8.16
N GLY A 431 24.88 -28.55 -8.40
CA GLY A 431 24.85 -30.01 -8.30
C GLY A 431 24.46 -30.76 -9.58
N MET A 432 24.44 -30.10 -10.74
CA MET A 432 24.19 -30.78 -12.01
C MET A 432 25.38 -31.65 -12.44
N ASP A 433 25.10 -32.81 -13.05
CA ASP A 433 26.12 -33.65 -13.67
C ASP A 433 26.38 -33.24 -15.13
N ALA A 434 27.62 -33.36 -15.60
CA ALA A 434 28.01 -32.92 -16.95
C ALA A 434 27.37 -33.78 -18.06
N ASP A 435 27.40 -35.11 -17.92
CA ASP A 435 26.79 -36.02 -18.89
C ASP A 435 25.26 -35.90 -18.84
N GLY A 436 24.71 -35.78 -17.63
CA GLY A 436 23.31 -35.49 -17.39
C GLY A 436 22.84 -34.18 -18.04
N LEU A 437 23.61 -33.10 -17.92
CA LEU A 437 23.30 -31.81 -18.54
C LEU A 437 23.28 -31.92 -20.07
N VAL A 438 24.30 -32.54 -20.67
CA VAL A 438 24.33 -32.75 -22.13
C VAL A 438 23.16 -33.61 -22.59
N SER A 439 22.84 -34.69 -21.87
CA SER A 439 21.70 -35.55 -22.18
C SER A 439 20.37 -34.78 -22.11
N THR A 440 20.23 -33.94 -21.10
CA THR A 440 19.00 -33.16 -20.90
C THR A 440 18.85 -32.08 -21.97
N LEU A 441 19.93 -31.36 -22.30
CA LEU A 441 19.91 -30.40 -23.42
C LEU A 441 19.59 -31.11 -24.75
N LYS A 442 20.07 -32.35 -24.95
CA LYS A 442 19.75 -33.15 -26.15
C LYS A 442 18.26 -33.49 -26.24
N GLN A 443 17.60 -33.70 -25.10
CA GLN A 443 16.17 -34.00 -25.05
C GLN A 443 15.31 -32.85 -25.57
N TYR A 444 15.65 -31.61 -25.22
CA TYR A 444 14.90 -30.42 -25.64
C TYR A 444 15.39 -29.85 -26.98
N SER A 445 16.60 -30.18 -27.41
CA SER A 445 17.20 -29.59 -28.60
C SER A 445 16.57 -30.11 -29.89
N ARG A 446 16.05 -29.22 -30.74
CA ARG A 446 15.56 -29.58 -32.10
C ARG A 446 16.70 -29.78 -33.10
N THR A 447 17.89 -29.27 -32.80
CA THR A 447 19.10 -29.45 -33.58
C THR A 447 20.05 -30.40 -32.85
N PRO A 448 20.94 -31.13 -33.56
CA PRO A 448 22.05 -31.80 -32.89
C PRO A 448 22.86 -30.80 -32.07
N ILE A 449 23.23 -31.16 -30.85
CA ILE A 449 24.06 -30.27 -30.01
C ILE A 449 25.39 -30.00 -30.72
N PRO A 450 25.81 -28.74 -30.87
CA PRO A 450 27.11 -28.40 -31.44
C PRO A 450 28.26 -29.00 -30.61
N GLN A 451 29.28 -29.53 -31.28
CA GLN A 451 30.47 -30.10 -30.63
C GLN A 451 31.14 -29.10 -29.67
N ALA A 452 31.07 -27.80 -29.99
CA ALA A 452 31.61 -26.74 -29.14
C ALA A 452 30.93 -26.68 -27.77
N LEU A 453 29.62 -26.93 -27.69
CA LEU A 453 28.88 -26.93 -26.41
C LEU A 453 29.21 -28.19 -25.60
N GLU A 454 29.25 -29.36 -26.22
CA GLU A 454 29.68 -30.59 -25.53
C GLU A 454 31.09 -30.44 -24.97
N TYR A 455 32.02 -29.89 -25.77
CA TYR A 455 33.37 -29.61 -25.33
C TYR A 455 33.38 -28.62 -24.15
N LEU A 456 32.64 -27.51 -24.24
CA LEU A 456 32.54 -26.53 -23.17
C LEU A 456 32.08 -27.17 -21.86
N VAL A 457 31.04 -28.01 -21.90
CA VAL A 457 30.49 -28.65 -20.70
C VAL A 457 31.52 -29.58 -20.06
N HIS A 458 32.10 -30.50 -20.83
CA HIS A 458 33.08 -31.45 -20.28
C HIS A 458 34.38 -30.77 -19.84
N ASP A 459 34.84 -29.76 -20.56
CA ASP A 459 36.05 -29.00 -20.22
C ASP A 459 35.85 -28.15 -18.95
N THR A 460 34.65 -27.60 -18.76
CA THR A 460 34.29 -26.90 -17.52
C THR A 460 34.18 -27.89 -16.35
N ALA A 461 33.53 -29.03 -16.55
CA ALA A 461 33.40 -30.08 -15.54
C ALA A 461 34.75 -30.67 -15.11
N ARG A 462 35.72 -30.83 -16.03
CA ARG A 462 37.09 -31.27 -15.69
C ARG A 462 37.84 -30.30 -14.78
N ARG A 463 37.52 -29.01 -14.86
CA ARG A 463 38.11 -27.96 -14.00
C ARG A 463 37.31 -27.75 -12.72
N HIS A 464 36.01 -28.06 -12.75
CA HIS A 464 35.12 -28.04 -11.60
C HIS A 464 35.52 -29.14 -10.60
N GLY A 465 35.53 -28.81 -9.30
CA GLY A 465 35.85 -29.78 -8.25
C GLY A 465 37.32 -30.25 -8.16
N GLN A 466 38.26 -29.63 -8.89
CA GLN A 466 39.71 -29.90 -8.73
C GLN A 466 40.23 -29.55 -7.33
N VAL A 467 39.63 -28.52 -6.72
CA VAL A 467 39.84 -28.15 -5.32
C VAL A 467 38.52 -28.40 -4.60
N ARG A 468 38.54 -29.26 -3.59
CA ARG A 468 37.35 -29.60 -2.80
C ARG A 468 37.42 -28.86 -1.47
N VAL A 469 36.51 -27.93 -1.28
CA VAL A 469 36.31 -27.27 0.01
C VAL A 469 35.22 -28.06 0.74
N GLY A 470 35.58 -28.64 1.88
CA GLY A 470 34.62 -29.30 2.76
C GLY A 470 34.38 -28.44 3.99
N THR A 471 33.12 -28.27 4.39
CA THR A 471 32.80 -27.66 5.67
C THR A 471 33.08 -28.64 6.81
N ALA A 472 34.04 -28.33 7.66
CA ALA A 472 34.12 -28.87 9.00
C ALA A 472 33.54 -27.80 9.92
N ARG A 473 32.39 -28.08 10.53
CA ARG A 473 31.76 -27.12 11.47
C ARG A 473 32.61 -26.95 12.72
N SER A 474 33.42 -27.94 13.04
CA SER A 474 34.43 -27.86 14.08
C SER A 474 35.67 -28.67 13.69
N TYR A 475 36.80 -28.20 14.18
CA TYR A 475 38.03 -28.97 14.23
C TYR A 475 38.35 -29.27 15.69
N LEU A 476 39.00 -30.40 15.92
CA LEU A 476 39.52 -30.80 17.21
C LEU A 476 41.03 -30.88 17.05
N LEU A 477 41.75 -30.17 17.91
CA LEU A 477 43.18 -30.33 18.08
C LEU A 477 43.42 -31.29 19.24
N ALA A 478 43.88 -32.48 18.92
CA ALA A 478 44.32 -33.44 19.91
C ALA A 478 45.72 -33.08 20.42
N ALA A 479 46.03 -33.37 21.68
CA ALA A 479 47.36 -33.11 22.24
C ALA A 479 48.48 -33.91 21.52
N ASP A 480 48.15 -35.09 21.03
CA ASP A 480 49.04 -35.98 20.28
C ASP A 480 48.26 -36.91 19.33
N ALA A 481 48.98 -37.66 18.50
CA ALA A 481 48.39 -38.60 17.55
C ALA A 481 47.58 -39.71 18.24
N SER A 482 48.01 -40.15 19.42
CA SER A 482 47.31 -41.20 20.18
C SER A 482 45.95 -40.75 20.69
N THR A 483 45.85 -39.48 21.11
CA THR A 483 44.61 -38.85 21.56
C THR A 483 43.63 -38.71 20.40
N ALA A 484 44.11 -38.32 19.22
CA ALA A 484 43.25 -38.24 18.03
C ALA A 484 42.73 -39.62 17.59
N ASP A 485 43.56 -40.67 17.69
CA ASP A 485 43.15 -42.04 17.37
C ASP A 485 42.13 -42.56 18.41
N GLN A 486 42.28 -42.22 19.69
CA GLN A 486 41.31 -42.52 20.73
C GLN A 486 39.96 -41.83 20.47
N LEU A 487 39.96 -40.55 20.11
CA LEU A 487 38.74 -39.81 19.75
C LEU A 487 38.00 -40.48 18.58
N LEU A 488 38.72 -40.93 17.56
CA LEU A 488 38.15 -41.62 16.39
C LEU A 488 37.62 -43.02 16.71
N ALA A 489 38.25 -43.72 17.67
CA ALA A 489 37.87 -45.07 18.06
C ALA A 489 36.72 -45.12 19.10
N ASP A 490 36.48 -44.03 19.84
CA ASP A 490 35.48 -43.99 20.90
C ASP A 490 34.04 -44.20 20.37
N PRO A 491 33.35 -45.29 20.78
CA PRO A 491 31.97 -45.54 20.38
C PRO A 491 30.99 -44.43 20.77
N ALA A 492 31.23 -43.71 21.86
CA ALA A 492 30.38 -42.62 22.35
C ALA A 492 30.42 -41.39 21.43
N LEU A 493 31.51 -41.20 20.69
CA LEU A 493 31.72 -40.06 19.79
C LEU A 493 31.33 -40.34 18.33
N ARG A 494 30.83 -41.55 18.02
CA ARG A 494 30.42 -41.94 16.65
C ARG A 494 29.38 -40.99 16.04
N SER A 495 28.50 -40.43 16.86
CA SER A 495 27.47 -39.47 16.43
C SER A 495 28.09 -38.17 15.87
N LEU A 496 29.33 -37.84 16.25
CA LEU A 496 30.06 -36.66 15.78
C LEU A 496 30.73 -36.86 14.42
N LYS A 497 30.71 -38.07 13.83
CA LYS A 497 31.28 -38.37 12.50
C LYS A 497 32.71 -37.82 12.31
N LEU A 498 33.55 -38.06 13.30
CA LEU A 498 34.93 -37.59 13.34
C LEU A 498 35.73 -38.15 12.14
N ARG A 499 36.53 -37.29 11.49
CA ARG A 499 37.39 -37.65 10.35
C ARG A 499 38.79 -37.08 10.52
N ARG A 500 39.81 -37.93 10.36
CA ARG A 500 41.22 -37.53 10.40
C ARG A 500 41.54 -36.56 9.24
N MET A 501 42.21 -35.45 9.52
CA MET A 501 42.71 -34.51 8.50
C MET A 501 44.24 -34.30 8.58
N GLY A 502 44.84 -34.50 9.75
CA GLY A 502 46.29 -34.53 9.96
C GLY A 502 46.67 -35.34 11.20
N GLU A 503 47.94 -35.33 11.62
CA GLU A 503 48.45 -36.13 12.77
C GLU A 503 47.82 -35.78 14.12
N GLN A 504 47.33 -34.57 14.31
CA GLN A 504 46.62 -34.14 15.53
C GLN A 504 45.24 -33.52 15.24
N VAL A 505 44.93 -33.30 13.96
CA VAL A 505 43.72 -32.57 13.53
C VAL A 505 42.62 -33.56 13.14
N VAL A 506 41.48 -33.43 13.80
CA VAL A 506 40.25 -34.19 13.50
C VAL A 506 39.14 -33.21 13.16
N LEU A 507 38.40 -33.49 12.10
CA LEU A 507 37.28 -32.66 11.66
C LEU A 507 35.97 -33.32 12.08
N SER A 508 34.99 -32.50 12.44
CA SER A 508 33.63 -32.93 12.65
C SER A 508 32.66 -32.03 11.87
N PRO A 509 31.63 -32.59 11.21
CA PRO A 509 30.53 -31.82 10.67
C PRO A 509 29.56 -31.33 11.77
N ALA A 510 29.72 -31.76 13.02
CA ALA A 510 28.90 -31.28 14.13
C ALA A 510 29.36 -29.87 14.57
N GLU A 511 28.40 -29.08 15.06
CA GLU A 511 28.64 -27.74 15.58
C GLU A 511 29.66 -27.79 16.74
N PRO A 512 30.56 -26.79 16.91
CA PRO A 512 31.55 -26.77 17.98
C PRO A 512 30.94 -27.05 19.36
N THR A 513 29.75 -26.51 19.59
CA THR A 513 28.99 -26.72 20.83
C THR A 513 28.51 -28.17 21.03
N GLN A 514 28.07 -28.84 19.97
CA GLN A 514 27.67 -30.24 20.04
C GLN A 514 28.88 -31.13 20.30
N VAL A 515 30.00 -30.83 19.64
CA VAL A 515 31.28 -31.50 19.88
C VAL A 515 31.75 -31.30 21.32
N LEU A 516 31.76 -30.06 21.83
CA LEU A 516 32.11 -29.76 23.22
C LEU A 516 31.23 -30.52 24.21
N THR A 517 29.92 -30.59 23.96
CA THR A 517 28.97 -31.29 24.83
C THR A 517 29.22 -32.80 24.83
N ALA A 518 29.41 -33.41 23.66
CA ALA A 518 29.65 -34.84 23.52
C ALA A 518 31.01 -35.26 24.10
N LEU A 519 32.06 -34.48 23.88
CA LEU A 519 33.38 -34.72 24.48
C LEU A 519 33.33 -34.64 26.02
N ARG A 520 32.59 -33.68 26.60
CA ARG A 520 32.37 -33.61 28.05
C ARG A 520 31.61 -34.82 28.58
N ALA A 521 30.60 -35.27 27.85
CA ALA A 521 29.84 -36.48 28.20
C ALA A 521 30.70 -37.75 28.14
N ALA A 522 31.73 -37.79 27.27
CA ALA A 522 32.74 -38.84 27.20
C ALA A 522 33.83 -38.72 28.28
N GLY A 523 33.72 -37.77 29.22
CA GLY A 523 34.67 -37.58 30.33
C GLY A 523 35.90 -36.74 29.99
N LEU A 524 35.94 -36.11 28.81
CA LEU A 524 37.02 -35.22 28.39
C LEU A 524 36.76 -33.77 28.83
N ALA A 525 37.80 -32.95 28.88
CA ALA A 525 37.72 -31.53 29.25
C ALA A 525 38.08 -30.61 28.06
N PRO A 526 37.23 -30.51 27.02
CA PRO A 526 37.54 -29.73 25.84
C PRO A 526 37.31 -28.23 26.07
N VAL A 527 38.10 -27.44 25.37
CA VAL A 527 38.06 -25.97 25.39
C VAL A 527 37.64 -25.49 24.01
N ALA A 528 36.83 -24.43 23.93
CA ALA A 528 36.45 -23.87 22.63
C ALA A 528 37.46 -22.81 22.21
N GLU A 529 37.77 -22.80 20.92
CA GLU A 529 38.69 -21.86 20.29
C GLU A 529 37.87 -20.90 19.42
N GLY A 530 38.19 -19.60 19.51
CA GLY A 530 37.69 -18.53 18.67
C GLY A 530 38.44 -18.46 17.35
N ASN A 531 37.99 -17.59 16.46
CA ASN A 531 38.49 -17.52 15.08
C ASN A 531 39.96 -17.03 14.98
N ASP A 532 40.49 -16.47 16.07
CA ASP A 532 41.85 -15.98 16.28
C ASP A 532 42.76 -16.98 17.00
N GLY A 533 42.25 -18.16 17.37
CA GLY A 533 42.99 -19.16 18.14
C GLY A 533 42.89 -18.97 19.66
N GLU A 534 42.18 -17.93 20.12
CA GLU A 534 41.98 -17.65 21.55
C GLU A 534 40.85 -18.52 22.13
N VAL A 535 40.90 -18.81 23.42
CA VAL A 535 39.86 -19.63 24.06
C VAL A 535 38.56 -18.83 24.24
N MET A 536 37.46 -19.26 23.63
CA MET A 536 36.15 -18.59 23.69
C MET A 536 35.06 -19.41 24.39
N ALA A 537 34.07 -18.73 24.97
CA ALA A 537 32.82 -19.35 25.41
C ALA A 537 31.79 -19.30 24.26
N VAL A 538 31.29 -20.46 23.80
CA VAL A 538 30.37 -20.54 22.65
C VAL A 538 28.91 -20.51 23.10
N THR A 539 28.13 -19.56 22.59
CA THR A 539 26.66 -19.50 22.66
C THR A 539 26.06 -19.73 21.27
N GLN A 540 25.17 -20.71 21.09
CA GLN A 540 24.52 -21.03 19.80
C GLN A 540 23.16 -20.33 19.65
N ARG A 541 22.81 -19.89 18.42
CA ARG A 541 21.40 -19.68 18.02
C ARG A 541 21.14 -20.15 16.59
N ARG A 542 20.01 -20.83 16.40
CA ARG A 542 19.45 -21.27 15.10
C ARG A 542 18.46 -20.17 14.65
N ARG A 543 18.66 -19.59 13.48
CA ARG A 543 17.85 -18.46 12.99
C ARG A 543 16.42 -18.93 12.71
N VAL A 544 15.45 -18.46 13.50
CA VAL A 544 14.02 -18.70 13.28
C VAL A 544 13.52 -17.58 12.39
N LEU A 545 12.84 -17.90 11.27
CA LEU A 545 12.31 -16.86 10.39
C LEU A 545 11.33 -15.94 11.14
N PRO A 546 11.46 -14.61 11.02
CA PRO A 546 10.60 -13.67 11.72
C PRO A 546 9.17 -13.66 11.13
N PRO A 547 8.18 -13.10 11.88
CA PRO A 547 6.90 -12.76 11.28
C PRO A 547 7.06 -11.66 10.20
N ALA A 548 6.07 -11.54 9.32
CA ALA A 548 6.03 -10.49 8.32
C ALA A 548 5.92 -9.10 8.96
N ALA A 549 6.72 -8.12 8.51
CA ALA A 549 6.71 -6.77 9.08
C ALA A 549 5.63 -5.85 8.47
N ARG A 550 5.25 -6.08 7.20
CA ARG A 550 4.25 -5.31 6.43
C ARG A 550 4.28 -3.78 6.66
N PRO A 551 5.33 -3.07 6.19
CA PRO A 551 5.37 -1.61 6.21
C PRO A 551 4.11 -1.00 5.59
N GLY A 552 3.55 0.06 6.17
CA GLY A 552 2.32 0.69 5.70
C GLY A 552 1.00 0.07 6.18
N ALA A 553 1.02 -1.10 6.85
CA ALA A 553 -0.20 -1.75 7.32
C ALA A 553 -0.96 -0.92 8.38
N SER A 554 -0.26 -0.12 9.19
CA SER A 554 -0.85 0.79 10.18
C SER A 554 -1.66 1.91 9.52
N SER A 555 -1.22 2.43 8.36
CA SER A 555 -1.98 3.40 7.55
C SER A 555 -3.31 2.83 7.03
N GLY A 556 -3.42 1.49 6.93
CA GLY A 556 -4.65 0.78 6.56
C GLY A 556 -5.81 0.96 7.56
N THR A 557 -5.53 1.26 8.83
CA THR A 557 -6.60 1.51 9.83
C THR A 557 -7.39 2.80 9.56
N TYR A 558 -6.79 3.77 8.88
CA TYR A 558 -7.47 5.01 8.45
C TYR A 558 -8.04 4.93 7.02
N SER A 559 -7.71 3.88 6.26
CA SER A 559 -8.09 3.72 4.85
C SER A 559 -9.11 2.60 4.61
N ARG A 560 -9.51 1.84 5.66
CA ARG A 560 -10.60 0.85 5.53
C ARG A 560 -11.85 1.57 5.04
N ARG A 561 -12.23 1.32 3.78
CA ARG A 561 -13.52 1.74 3.25
C ARG A 561 -14.60 1.04 4.07
N LEU A 562 -15.54 1.82 4.57
CA LEU A 562 -16.77 1.29 5.14
C LEU A 562 -17.63 0.78 3.99
N ASN A 563 -18.12 -0.44 4.09
CA ASN A 563 -19.02 -0.99 3.07
C ASN A 563 -20.41 -0.35 3.19
N THR A 564 -21.26 -0.58 2.19
CA THR A 564 -22.62 -0.01 2.14
C THR A 564 -23.44 -0.38 3.38
N GLN A 565 -23.29 -1.59 3.91
CA GLN A 565 -24.01 -2.06 5.09
C GLN A 565 -23.58 -1.31 6.36
N GLU A 566 -22.27 -1.13 6.57
CA GLU A 566 -21.70 -0.37 7.69
C GLU A 566 -22.14 1.10 7.64
N LEU A 567 -22.12 1.71 6.45
CA LEU A 567 -22.59 3.09 6.23
C LEU A 567 -24.09 3.23 6.46
N THR A 568 -24.89 2.27 6.01
CA THR A 568 -26.35 2.21 6.25
C THR A 568 -26.65 2.10 7.75
N ALA A 569 -25.86 1.32 8.49
CA ALA A 569 -25.98 1.22 9.95
C ALA A 569 -25.59 2.53 10.67
N ILE A 570 -24.59 3.27 10.16
CA ILE A 570 -24.27 4.61 10.65
C ILE A 570 -25.44 5.58 10.40
N ALA A 571 -26.03 5.56 9.20
CA ALA A 571 -27.18 6.41 8.85
C ALA A 571 -28.39 6.11 9.76
N ALA A 572 -28.69 4.84 10.00
CA ALA A 572 -29.77 4.42 10.88
C ALA A 572 -29.57 4.91 12.33
N ARG A 573 -28.36 4.80 12.86
CA ARG A 573 -28.02 5.31 14.21
C ARG A 573 -28.18 6.82 14.30
N ALA A 574 -27.74 7.56 13.29
CA ALA A 574 -27.87 9.01 13.27
C ALA A 574 -29.33 9.46 13.14
N ARG A 575 -30.20 8.72 12.42
CA ARG A 575 -31.65 9.00 12.41
C ARG A 575 -32.27 8.72 13.78
N ALA A 576 -31.95 7.59 14.41
CA ALA A 576 -32.43 7.27 15.76
C ALA A 576 -32.00 8.34 16.78
N GLY A 577 -30.78 8.86 16.66
CA GLY A 577 -30.30 9.98 17.48
C GLY A 577 -31.06 11.29 17.22
N GLU A 578 -31.46 11.57 15.97
CA GLU A 578 -32.30 12.73 15.64
C GLU A 578 -33.71 12.60 16.23
N GLU A 579 -34.34 11.44 16.09
CA GLU A 579 -35.66 11.17 16.69
C GLU A 579 -35.63 11.31 18.21
N GLN A 580 -34.58 10.79 18.85
CA GLN A 580 -34.40 10.91 20.29
C GLN A 580 -34.25 12.38 20.70
N ARG A 581 -33.43 13.16 19.98
CA ARG A 581 -33.28 14.61 20.20
C ARG A 581 -34.61 15.34 20.07
N HIS A 582 -35.41 15.04 19.03
CA HIS A 582 -36.74 15.63 18.86
C HIS A 582 -37.70 15.28 19.99
N ARG A 583 -37.70 14.02 20.47
CA ARG A 583 -38.50 13.61 21.64
C ARG A 583 -38.07 14.35 22.90
N ASP A 584 -36.77 14.50 23.11
CA ASP A 584 -36.23 15.21 24.27
C ASP A 584 -36.57 16.71 24.23
N ILE A 585 -36.54 17.33 23.05
CA ILE A 585 -36.99 18.72 22.85
C ILE A 585 -38.49 18.84 23.13
N ALA A 586 -39.33 17.99 22.53
CA ALA A 586 -40.78 18.02 22.75
C ALA A 586 -41.15 17.83 24.23
N ARG A 587 -40.46 16.91 24.92
CA ARG A 587 -40.62 16.68 26.36
C ARG A 587 -40.24 17.91 27.19
N ARG A 588 -39.20 18.65 26.80
CA ARG A 588 -38.82 19.91 27.46
C ARG A 588 -39.86 21.01 27.27
N THR A 589 -40.50 21.06 26.09
CA THR A 589 -41.58 22.01 25.81
C THR A 589 -42.86 21.69 26.62
N GLU A 590 -43.13 20.42 26.91
CA GLU A 590 -44.32 19.99 27.68
C GLU A 590 -44.14 20.03 29.20
N THR A 591 -42.93 19.82 29.73
CA THR A 591 -42.74 19.58 31.18
C THR A 591 -42.22 20.80 31.97
N GLY A 592 -42.00 21.96 31.33
CA GLY A 592 -41.25 23.06 31.96
C GLY A 592 -39.80 22.64 32.30
N PRO A 593 -38.93 23.57 32.73
CA PRO A 593 -37.52 23.26 32.88
C PRO A 593 -37.29 22.35 34.09
N LEU A 594 -37.09 21.06 33.83
CA LEU A 594 -36.54 20.10 34.78
C LEU A 594 -35.10 19.76 34.40
N VAL A 595 -34.18 20.18 35.27
CA VAL A 595 -32.83 19.63 35.55
C VAL A 595 -32.04 19.16 34.32
N THR A 596 -31.07 19.96 33.89
CA THR A 596 -30.23 19.65 32.72
C THR A 596 -29.43 18.36 32.90
N ASP A 597 -29.54 17.48 31.91
CA ASP A 597 -28.57 16.40 31.65
C ASP A 597 -27.15 17.01 31.49
N PRO A 598 -26.14 16.56 32.26
CA PRO A 598 -24.76 17.04 32.16
C PRO A 598 -24.17 16.96 30.76
N VAL A 599 -24.60 15.99 29.95
CA VAL A 599 -24.14 15.84 28.56
C VAL A 599 -24.67 16.98 27.69
N HIS A 600 -25.94 17.35 27.88
CA HIS A 600 -26.57 18.44 27.14
C HIS A 600 -26.00 19.81 27.54
N ALA A 601 -25.77 20.05 28.83
CA ALA A 601 -25.13 21.28 29.30
C ALA A 601 -23.73 21.47 28.67
N LEU A 602 -22.97 20.38 28.55
CA LEU A 602 -21.66 20.38 27.89
C LEU A 602 -21.76 20.66 26.39
N GLU A 603 -22.77 20.12 25.70
CA GLU A 603 -22.99 20.38 24.28
C GLU A 603 -23.33 21.84 24.00
N VAL A 604 -24.24 22.44 24.80
CA VAL A 604 -24.60 23.86 24.69
C VAL A 604 -23.38 24.75 24.94
N LEU A 605 -22.57 24.43 25.95
CA LEU A 605 -21.36 25.21 26.26
C LEU A 605 -20.28 25.09 25.19
N ARG A 606 -20.15 23.92 24.54
CA ARG A 606 -19.22 23.75 23.41
C ARG A 606 -19.69 24.48 22.16
N ALA A 607 -20.99 24.44 21.88
CA ALA A 607 -21.58 25.18 20.77
C ALA A 607 -21.37 26.69 20.95
N ALA A 608 -21.71 27.23 22.13
CA ALA A 608 -21.51 28.63 22.46
C ALA A 608 -20.03 29.06 22.46
N ALA A 609 -19.10 28.18 22.86
CA ALA A 609 -17.66 28.45 22.76
C ALA A 609 -17.17 28.54 21.30
N ALA A 610 -17.81 27.80 20.39
CA ALA A 610 -17.46 27.81 18.97
C ALA A 610 -18.05 29.01 18.23
N SER A 611 -19.26 29.47 18.61
CA SER A 611 -19.93 30.63 18.02
C SER A 611 -19.57 31.97 18.68
N GLY A 612 -19.08 31.95 19.94
CA GLY A 612 -18.79 33.14 20.73
C GLY A 612 -20.00 33.73 21.46
N ASP A 613 -21.10 32.98 21.55
CA ASP A 613 -22.37 33.43 22.12
C ASP A 613 -22.33 33.52 23.66
N VAL A 614 -23.18 34.38 24.21
CA VAL A 614 -23.36 34.55 25.65
C VAL A 614 -24.42 33.57 26.15
N VAL A 615 -24.17 32.92 27.29
CA VAL A 615 -25.10 31.99 27.93
C VAL A 615 -25.26 32.33 29.41
N GLU A 616 -26.42 32.04 29.98
CA GLU A 616 -26.65 32.13 31.42
C GLU A 616 -26.34 30.78 32.09
N LEU A 617 -25.35 30.76 32.97
CA LEU A 617 -24.99 29.62 33.81
C LEU A 617 -25.68 29.71 35.17
N VAL A 618 -26.37 28.66 35.57
CA VAL A 618 -26.79 28.45 36.96
C VAL A 618 -25.82 27.47 37.61
N MET A 619 -25.15 27.91 38.68
CA MET A 619 -24.12 27.14 39.37
C MET A 619 -24.46 26.93 40.84
N ALA A 620 -24.07 25.79 41.40
CA ALA A 620 -24.14 25.56 42.84
C ALA A 620 -23.03 26.35 43.58
N GLY A 621 -23.44 27.30 44.42
CA GLY A 621 -22.56 28.07 45.31
C GLY A 621 -22.07 27.25 46.51
N SER A 622 -20.99 27.71 47.15
CA SER A 622 -20.33 27.00 48.27
C SER A 622 -21.18 26.86 49.55
N LEU A 623 -22.27 27.63 49.66
CA LEU A 623 -23.22 27.62 50.78
C LEU A 623 -24.56 26.93 50.44
N GLY A 624 -24.62 26.17 49.34
CA GLY A 624 -25.82 25.44 48.91
C GLY A 624 -26.90 26.30 48.23
N ARG A 625 -26.63 27.58 47.97
CA ARG A 625 -27.49 28.46 47.16
C ARG A 625 -27.02 28.47 45.71
N SER A 626 -27.95 28.43 44.76
CA SER A 626 -27.68 28.55 43.33
C SER A 626 -27.32 30.00 42.96
N GLU A 627 -26.27 30.19 42.18
CA GLU A 627 -25.80 31.46 41.66
C GLU A 627 -25.97 31.50 40.13
N ARG A 628 -26.58 32.55 39.60
CA ARG A 628 -26.76 32.75 38.16
C ARG A 628 -25.74 33.73 37.62
N ARG A 629 -25.16 33.45 36.45
CA ARG A 629 -24.17 34.31 35.80
C ARG A 629 -24.29 34.31 34.30
N ARG A 630 -24.23 35.49 33.69
CA ARG A 630 -24.12 35.65 32.23
C ARG A 630 -22.65 35.59 31.82
N VAL A 631 -22.31 34.61 31.00
CA VAL A 631 -20.92 34.32 30.66
C VAL A 631 -20.76 34.00 29.17
N ARG A 632 -19.59 34.30 28.61
CA ARG A 632 -19.16 33.81 27.30
C ARG A 632 -18.23 32.61 27.48
N PRO A 633 -18.60 31.40 27.03
CA PRO A 633 -17.71 30.24 27.09
C PRO A 633 -16.51 30.43 26.17
N LEU A 634 -15.31 30.14 26.67
CA LEU A 634 -14.05 30.26 25.92
C LEU A 634 -13.49 28.89 25.53
N SER A 635 -13.57 27.90 26.43
CA SER A 635 -13.15 26.53 26.16
C SER A 635 -13.78 25.52 27.15
N VAL A 636 -13.92 24.27 26.70
CA VAL A 636 -14.48 23.16 27.49
C VAL A 636 -13.56 21.95 27.42
N GLU A 637 -12.79 21.70 28.48
CA GLU A 637 -11.78 20.63 28.54
C GLU A 637 -11.80 19.90 29.90
N GLY A 638 -11.66 18.57 29.88
CA GLY A 638 -11.42 17.77 31.09
C GLY A 638 -12.48 17.91 32.20
N GLY A 639 -13.75 18.15 31.87
CA GLY A 639 -14.81 18.35 32.85
C GLY A 639 -14.80 19.72 33.54
N ARG A 640 -14.08 20.71 32.96
CA ARG A 640 -14.08 22.11 33.37
C ARG A 640 -14.38 22.99 32.17
N VAL A 641 -14.96 24.16 32.44
CA VAL A 641 -15.34 25.15 31.44
C VAL A 641 -14.68 26.46 31.81
N ARG A 642 -13.92 27.05 30.89
CA ARG A 642 -13.39 28.41 31.04
C ARG A 642 -14.37 29.38 30.41
N VAL A 643 -14.81 30.37 31.18
CA VAL A 643 -15.81 31.35 30.75
C VAL A 643 -15.36 32.77 31.12
N ALA A 644 -15.76 33.75 30.32
CA ALA A 644 -15.63 35.17 30.65
C ALA A 644 -16.96 35.69 31.19
N ASP A 645 -16.98 36.17 32.43
CA ASP A 645 -18.17 36.77 33.06
C ASP A 645 -18.42 38.16 32.44
N VAL A 646 -19.57 38.32 31.77
CA VAL A 646 -19.87 39.51 30.98
C VAL A 646 -20.17 40.72 31.86
N GLU A 647 -20.64 40.50 33.10
CA GLU A 647 -21.00 41.57 34.02
C GLU A 647 -19.81 42.04 34.86
N ARG A 648 -18.86 41.13 35.15
CA ARG A 648 -17.72 41.41 36.01
C ARG A 648 -16.39 41.57 35.27
N GLU A 649 -16.39 41.37 33.96
CA GLU A 649 -15.20 41.43 33.08
C GLU A 649 -14.01 40.60 33.58
N VAL A 650 -14.30 39.43 34.18
CA VAL A 650 -13.27 38.51 34.71
C VAL A 650 -13.43 37.11 34.13
N GLU A 651 -12.31 36.45 33.85
CA GLU A 651 -12.30 35.05 33.46
C GLU A 651 -12.39 34.14 34.69
N LEU A 652 -13.20 33.08 34.57
CA LEU A 652 -13.38 32.08 35.62
C LEU A 652 -13.48 30.67 35.06
N VAL A 653 -13.02 29.71 35.85
CA VAL A 653 -13.04 28.28 35.52
C VAL A 653 -14.08 27.60 36.40
N VAL A 654 -15.08 27.01 35.76
CA VAL A 654 -16.20 26.33 36.42
C VAL A 654 -16.08 24.83 36.21
N ALA A 655 -16.14 24.06 37.28
CA ALA A 655 -16.22 22.61 37.16
C ALA A 655 -17.62 22.20 36.71
N VAL A 656 -17.72 21.29 35.74
CA VAL A 656 -18.99 20.95 35.07
C VAL A 656 -20.03 20.41 36.05
N HIS A 657 -19.61 19.64 37.06
CA HIS A 657 -20.52 19.12 38.10
C HIS A 657 -21.12 20.21 39.01
N ARG A 658 -20.60 21.45 38.96
CA ARG A 658 -21.17 22.60 39.67
C ARG A 658 -22.22 23.33 38.85
N ILE A 659 -22.36 23.01 37.57
CA ILE A 659 -23.33 23.64 36.67
C ILE A 659 -24.63 22.85 36.79
N SER A 660 -25.66 23.50 37.32
CA SER A 660 -26.99 22.90 37.49
C SER A 660 -27.91 23.18 36.31
N GLU A 661 -27.62 24.24 35.54
CA GLU A 661 -28.40 24.62 34.36
C GLU A 661 -27.56 25.52 33.43
N VAL A 662 -27.79 25.40 32.12
CA VAL A 662 -27.23 26.27 31.08
C VAL A 662 -28.39 26.75 30.22
N ILE A 663 -28.58 28.06 30.14
CA ILE A 663 -29.63 28.68 29.33
C ILE A 663 -28.95 29.48 28.24
N ALA A 664 -29.20 29.14 26.98
CA ALA A 664 -28.74 29.94 25.85
C ALA A 664 -29.58 31.23 25.79
N GLU A 665 -28.93 32.38 25.62
CA GLU A 665 -29.65 33.60 25.21
C GLU A 665 -30.02 33.44 23.73
N GLU A 666 -31.30 33.62 23.40
CA GLU A 666 -31.80 33.68 22.02
C GLU A 666 -31.37 34.95 21.30
#